data_AF-A0A448KAW9-F1
#
_entry.id   AF-A0A448KAW9-F1
#
_cell.length_a   1.000
_cell.length_b   1.000
_cell.length_c   1.000
_cell.angle_alpha   90.00
_cell.angle_beta   90.00
_cell.angle_gamma   90.00
#
_symmetry.space_group_name_H-M   'P 1'
#
loop_
_entity.id
_entity.type
_entity.pdbx_description
1 polymer ?
#
loop_
_entity_poly.entity_id
_entity_poly.type
_entity_poly.pdbx_seq_one_letter_code
_entity_poly.pdbx_strand_id
1 'polypeptide(L)'
;MDSTSFRRLTSRLPDPLLAAGLGALVAAVLALAWAVWLGYPKPTFHEQPEYGPVLILVAGCVALFVIPKGFNGKARTPLGDAILLSVPMITAGMASLSLFLAWWRVYATIGTRPLLNLVVIAVLLLMGISLSLFTARRIRHDIERRSSQTQGGADNAEAGTEEADDVAHAADHRAPLKPWARTALVACAPAAVVALLLAVPGVLLPAPDLELRPALQLADTIDEEALPALPTAAPTKLGWQTTVMGVAENFALASGVRGPILMTDDGLTALDGENGSVLWSYRVPGAGYVHTSDDHPEGAYLLVTSPDRRHIAFGVITKDTGFKNAKDLTIVVLDTMTGRTTAQRPLPSVKPPLLQLTDSAALIGAHVIALDGGNILGRIDEDELWDEDQPRSGTAGRSTFILPGSSETTGSPEIVDTSAILVPVSNPTARITLPHTCPDPLVTYRRGVNQGPWMATCEEATRTPDTATVWTMSAVNIDEVAATGDAATVEKTPLGKGTGINSDASRAADTLITIPEDAPYYIEATGDVSEGTPRTGWIGVVLNPQDRTAIPAEQSASIGASVISGDPSPHGAARPGTEVRITPANGAEPLSFSTPTGAPLGNEYGETELVWSEKRSFKYGNPYAISTPGCSVIALVTTRVSNDNHPSEITVYGVM
;
A
#
# COMPACT_ATOMS: atom_id res chain seq x y z
N MET A 1 20.09 74.10 -37.71
CA MET A 1 19.54 72.97 -36.92
C MET A 1 20.49 71.80 -37.12
N ASP A 2 21.17 71.44 -36.04
CA ASP A 2 22.50 70.82 -36.07
C ASP A 2 22.53 69.30 -36.29
N SER A 3 23.58 68.87 -37.01
CA SER A 3 24.10 67.50 -37.17
C SER A 3 24.45 66.81 -35.82
N THR A 4 24.50 67.57 -34.72
CA THR A 4 24.74 67.05 -33.37
C THR A 4 23.54 66.34 -32.75
N SER A 5 22.33 66.51 -33.32
CA SER A 5 21.11 65.85 -32.83
C SER A 5 21.00 64.38 -33.26
N PHE A 6 21.50 64.01 -34.45
CA PHE A 6 21.37 62.64 -34.97
C PHE A 6 22.38 61.67 -34.36
N ARG A 7 23.61 62.12 -34.05
CA ARG A 7 24.61 61.31 -33.32
C ARG A 7 24.22 61.03 -31.86
N ARG A 8 23.38 61.87 -31.23
CA ARG A 8 22.85 61.63 -29.87
C ARG A 8 21.69 60.62 -29.84
N LEU A 9 21.12 60.27 -30.98
CA LEU A 9 20.03 59.30 -31.09
C LEU A 9 20.51 57.88 -31.43
N THR A 10 21.69 57.72 -32.03
CA THR A 10 22.26 56.40 -32.33
C THR A 10 23.05 55.76 -31.18
N SER A 11 23.22 56.44 -30.04
CA SER A 11 23.84 55.88 -28.82
C SER A 11 22.84 55.13 -27.91
N ARG A 12 21.55 55.06 -28.29
CA ARG A 12 20.49 54.40 -27.51
C ARG A 12 20.02 53.08 -28.13
N LEU A 13 20.92 52.32 -28.75
CA LEU A 13 20.65 50.90 -28.93
C LEU A 13 20.88 50.22 -27.58
N PRO A 14 19.88 49.51 -27.01
CA PRO A 14 20.07 48.79 -25.76
C PRO A 14 21.21 47.79 -25.95
N ASP A 15 22.19 47.84 -25.05
CA ASP A 15 23.35 46.95 -25.08
C ASP A 15 22.84 45.49 -25.07
N PRO A 16 23.03 44.71 -26.15
CA PRO A 16 22.38 43.42 -26.33
C PRO A 16 22.77 42.42 -25.23
N LEU A 17 23.96 42.55 -24.66
CA LEU A 17 24.43 41.74 -23.53
C LEU A 17 23.65 42.03 -22.24
N LEU A 18 23.26 43.29 -22.02
CA LEU A 18 22.45 43.66 -20.86
C LEU A 18 20.99 43.28 -21.05
N ALA A 19 20.43 43.46 -22.24
CA ALA A 19 19.07 43.02 -22.54
C ALA A 19 18.94 41.50 -22.35
N ALA A 20 19.91 40.72 -22.85
CA ALA A 20 19.95 39.27 -22.65
C ALA A 20 20.20 38.87 -21.18
N GLY A 21 21.12 39.55 -20.48
CA GLY A 21 21.42 39.31 -19.07
C GLY A 21 20.23 39.57 -18.14
N LEU A 22 19.54 40.70 -18.34
CA LEU A 22 18.31 41.05 -17.62
C LEU A 22 17.16 40.10 -17.96
N GLY A 23 17.01 39.71 -19.23
CA GLY A 23 16.00 38.73 -19.64
C GLY A 23 16.17 37.38 -18.95
N ALA A 24 17.41 36.87 -18.89
CA ALA A 24 17.73 35.63 -18.17
C ALA A 24 17.47 35.74 -16.66
N LEU A 25 17.75 36.90 -16.06
CA LEU A 25 17.52 37.14 -14.63
C LEU A 25 16.01 37.22 -14.30
N VAL A 26 15.23 37.92 -15.12
CA VAL A 26 13.77 37.97 -14.97
C VAL A 26 13.16 36.58 -15.12
N ALA A 27 13.62 35.79 -16.10
CA ALA A 27 13.18 34.41 -16.28
C ALA A 27 13.53 33.53 -15.06
N ALA A 28 14.71 33.69 -14.48
CA ALA A 28 15.12 32.97 -13.27
C ALA A 28 14.23 33.33 -12.06
N VAL A 29 13.91 34.62 -11.88
CA VAL A 29 13.02 35.08 -10.80
C VAL A 29 11.60 34.55 -10.98
N LEU A 30 11.06 34.54 -12.19
CA LEU A 30 9.72 34.01 -12.48
C LEU A 30 9.66 32.49 -12.26
N ALA A 31 10.69 31.74 -12.69
CA ALA A 31 10.78 30.30 -12.44
C ALA A 31 10.89 29.99 -10.94
N LEU A 32 11.65 30.79 -10.19
CA LEU A 32 11.75 30.66 -8.73
C LEU A 32 10.42 30.97 -8.04
N ALA A 33 9.71 32.02 -8.47
CA ALA A 33 8.39 32.36 -7.94
C ALA A 33 7.36 31.24 -8.21
N TRP A 34 7.41 30.63 -9.40
CA TRP A 34 6.58 29.49 -9.74
C TRP A 34 6.93 28.24 -8.92
N ALA A 35 8.23 27.97 -8.68
CA ALA A 35 8.68 26.90 -7.80
C ALA A 35 8.20 27.07 -6.36
N VAL A 36 8.28 28.30 -5.82
CA VAL A 36 7.79 28.64 -4.48
C VAL A 36 6.26 28.48 -4.40
N TRP A 37 5.54 28.86 -5.44
CA TRP A 37 4.09 28.70 -5.51
C TRP A 37 3.65 27.22 -5.59
N LEU A 38 4.40 26.37 -6.31
CA LEU A 38 4.20 24.91 -6.32
C LEU A 38 4.62 24.22 -5.01
N GLY A 39 5.47 24.87 -4.20
CA GLY A 39 6.22 24.28 -3.11
C GLY A 39 5.72 24.54 -1.68
N TYR A 40 4.57 25.19 -1.46
CA TYR A 40 4.00 25.35 -0.12
C TYR A 40 2.46 25.18 -0.11
N PRO A 41 1.86 24.31 0.73
CA PRO A 41 2.43 23.29 1.62
C PRO A 41 2.06 21.84 1.21
N LYS A 42 3.06 20.95 1.09
CA LYS A 42 2.90 19.50 1.30
C LYS A 42 4.10 18.97 2.10
N PRO A 43 3.93 17.96 2.98
CA PRO A 43 4.90 17.63 4.03
C PRO A 43 6.16 16.87 3.56
N THR A 44 6.34 16.63 2.25
CA THR A 44 7.36 15.69 1.75
C THR A 44 8.77 16.28 1.64
N PHE A 45 9.00 17.52 2.05
CA PHE A 45 10.30 18.19 1.90
C PHE A 45 11.31 17.89 3.00
N HIS A 46 10.85 17.45 4.18
CA HIS A 46 11.70 17.30 5.37
C HIS A 46 12.31 15.90 5.57
N GLU A 47 11.86 14.89 4.82
CA GLU A 47 12.26 13.49 5.09
C GLU A 47 13.40 12.95 4.22
N GLN A 48 14.03 13.76 3.37
CA GLN A 48 15.15 13.30 2.55
C GLN A 48 16.49 13.94 3.01
N PRO A 49 17.34 13.19 3.74
CA PRO A 49 18.63 13.69 4.26
C PRO A 49 19.65 14.09 3.17
N GLU A 50 19.34 13.84 1.89
CA GLU A 50 20.21 14.13 0.75
C GLU A 50 20.09 15.57 0.21
N TYR A 51 19.13 16.39 0.67
CA TYR A 51 18.97 17.79 0.19
C TYR A 51 19.74 18.84 1.00
N GLY A 52 20.25 18.49 2.18
CA GLY A 52 21.18 19.33 2.96
C GLY A 52 22.36 19.86 2.13
N PRO A 53 23.11 19.02 1.39
CA PRO A 53 24.21 19.48 0.54
C PRO A 53 23.73 20.36 -0.63
N VAL A 54 22.51 20.22 -1.13
CA VAL A 54 21.95 21.07 -2.20
C VAL A 54 21.66 22.47 -1.70
N LEU A 55 21.04 22.61 -0.52
CA LEU A 55 20.83 23.91 0.13
C LEU A 55 22.15 24.59 0.49
N ILE A 56 23.15 23.83 0.93
CA ILE A 56 24.51 24.33 1.20
C ILE A 56 25.21 24.77 -0.10
N LEU A 57 24.99 24.07 -1.22
CA LEU A 57 25.59 24.39 -2.52
C LEU A 57 24.89 25.58 -3.20
N VAL A 58 23.57 25.71 -3.05
CA VAL A 58 22.80 26.90 -3.45
C VAL A 58 23.20 28.08 -2.57
N ALA A 59 23.32 27.91 -1.25
CA ALA A 59 23.82 28.94 -0.34
C ALA A 59 25.29 29.30 -0.62
N GLY A 60 26.12 28.34 -1.02
CA GLY A 60 27.49 28.55 -1.48
C GLY A 60 27.57 29.33 -2.79
N CYS A 61 26.66 29.05 -3.73
CA CYS A 61 26.49 29.84 -4.95
C CYS A 61 26.01 31.26 -4.62
N VAL A 62 25.02 31.42 -3.74
CA VAL A 62 24.52 32.72 -3.24
C VAL A 62 25.61 33.48 -2.47
N ALA A 63 26.48 32.81 -1.73
CA ALA A 63 27.64 33.43 -1.09
C ALA A 63 28.64 33.93 -2.14
N LEU A 64 28.85 33.18 -3.24
CA LEU A 64 29.58 33.64 -4.42
C LEU A 64 28.87 34.84 -5.12
N PHE A 65 27.53 34.93 -5.08
CA PHE A 65 26.75 36.10 -5.53
C PHE A 65 27.00 37.37 -4.67
N VAL A 66 27.33 37.23 -3.39
CA VAL A 66 27.54 38.35 -2.43
C VAL A 66 29.01 38.82 -2.35
N ILE A 67 29.94 38.11 -3.01
CA ILE A 67 31.34 38.57 -3.17
C ILE A 67 31.57 39.29 -4.53
N PRO A 68 30.90 40.41 -4.86
CA PRO A 68 31.46 41.35 -5.85
C PRO A 68 32.61 42.20 -5.29
N LYS A 69 32.98 42.06 -4.01
CA LYS A 69 34.02 42.91 -3.37
C LYS A 69 35.42 42.31 -3.35
N GLY A 70 35.57 40.98 -3.53
CA GLY A 70 36.86 40.29 -3.41
C GLY A 70 37.71 40.24 -4.69
N PHE A 71 37.08 40.19 -5.87
CA PHE A 71 37.79 40.21 -7.16
C PHE A 71 38.03 41.65 -7.63
N ASN A 72 38.75 42.42 -6.81
CA ASN A 72 39.36 43.70 -7.19
C ASN A 72 40.71 43.50 -7.92
N GLY A 73 41.03 42.26 -8.30
CA GLY A 73 42.17 41.95 -9.16
C GLY A 73 41.90 42.52 -10.55
N LYS A 74 42.63 43.56 -10.93
CA LYS A 74 42.71 44.04 -12.31
C LYS A 74 43.01 42.83 -13.21
N ALA A 75 42.01 42.34 -13.96
CA ALA A 75 42.28 41.33 -14.96
C ALA A 75 43.23 41.95 -15.99
N ARG A 76 44.43 41.39 -16.05
CA ARG A 76 45.59 41.96 -16.75
C ARG A 76 46.11 41.04 -17.86
N THR A 77 45.52 39.85 -18.03
CA THR A 77 45.92 38.83 -19.02
C THR A 77 44.69 38.13 -19.62
N PRO A 78 44.76 37.71 -20.91
CA PRO A 78 43.65 37.03 -21.59
C PRO A 78 43.19 35.74 -20.88
N LEU A 79 44.09 35.11 -20.12
CA LEU A 79 43.79 33.93 -19.32
C LEU A 79 42.94 34.25 -18.07
N GLY A 80 43.13 35.42 -17.44
CA GLY A 80 42.33 35.86 -16.30
C GLY A 80 40.89 36.25 -16.69
N ASP A 81 40.73 36.88 -17.85
CA ASP A 81 39.41 37.21 -18.41
C ASP A 81 38.63 35.96 -18.81
N ALA A 82 39.32 34.96 -19.38
CA ALA A 82 38.72 33.66 -19.70
C ALA A 82 38.22 32.92 -18.45
N ILE A 83 39.01 32.90 -17.37
CA ILE A 83 38.62 32.30 -16.08
C ILE A 83 37.40 33.02 -15.48
N LEU A 84 37.39 34.36 -15.50
CA LEU A 84 36.29 35.15 -14.93
C LEU A 84 34.96 34.91 -15.67
N LEU A 85 35.02 34.65 -16.97
CA LEU A 85 33.85 34.36 -17.81
C LEU A 85 33.31 32.93 -17.57
N SER A 86 34.20 31.97 -17.31
CA SER A 86 33.85 30.55 -17.22
C SER A 86 33.40 30.10 -15.83
N VAL A 87 33.90 30.72 -14.76
CA VAL A 87 33.58 30.33 -13.37
C VAL A 87 32.07 30.26 -13.07
N PRO A 88 31.23 31.26 -13.46
CA PRO A 88 29.78 31.20 -13.23
C PRO A 88 29.11 30.01 -13.90
N MET A 89 29.47 29.72 -15.15
CA MET A 89 28.89 28.63 -15.94
C MET A 89 29.38 27.26 -15.48
N ILE A 90 30.65 27.13 -15.08
CA ILE A 90 31.19 25.88 -14.53
C ILE A 90 30.50 25.57 -13.19
N THR A 91 30.34 26.57 -12.32
CA THR A 91 29.69 26.39 -11.01
C THR A 91 28.20 26.04 -11.18
N ALA A 92 27.48 26.77 -12.03
CA ALA A 92 26.08 26.47 -12.36
C ALA A 92 25.92 25.08 -13.01
N GLY A 93 26.85 24.71 -13.91
CA GLY A 93 26.87 23.42 -14.57
C GLY A 93 27.12 22.26 -13.60
N MET A 94 28.10 22.37 -12.70
CA MET A 94 28.36 21.34 -11.69
C MET A 94 27.18 21.19 -10.71
N ALA A 95 26.59 22.28 -10.25
CA ALA A 95 25.40 22.26 -9.39
C ALA A 95 24.20 21.59 -10.09
N SER A 96 23.99 21.94 -11.35
CA SER A 96 22.92 21.40 -12.19
C SER A 96 23.12 19.92 -12.48
N LEU A 97 24.36 19.48 -12.71
CA LEU A 97 24.68 18.07 -12.94
C LEU A 97 24.36 17.22 -11.71
N SER A 98 24.73 17.68 -10.51
CA SER A 98 24.41 16.97 -9.26
C SER A 98 22.90 16.84 -9.04
N LEU A 99 22.15 17.94 -9.25
CA LEU A 99 20.68 17.94 -9.18
C LEU A 99 20.05 17.05 -10.25
N PHE A 100 20.61 17.05 -11.46
CA PHE A 100 20.14 16.20 -12.55
C PHE A 100 20.40 14.73 -12.25
N LEU A 101 21.55 14.37 -11.70
CA LEU A 101 21.85 13.00 -11.30
C LEU A 101 20.93 12.53 -10.16
N ALA A 102 20.64 13.40 -9.18
CA ALA A 102 19.67 13.10 -8.12
C ALA A 102 18.25 12.92 -8.70
N TRP A 103 17.82 13.83 -9.57
CA TRP A 103 16.54 13.74 -10.28
C TRP A 103 16.46 12.46 -11.14
N TRP A 104 17.52 12.14 -11.90
CA TRP A 104 17.61 10.96 -12.74
C TRP A 104 17.57 9.67 -11.92
N ARG A 105 18.22 9.64 -10.75
CA ARG A 105 18.11 8.51 -9.82
C ARG A 105 16.68 8.31 -9.36
N VAL A 106 15.98 9.35 -8.95
CA VAL A 106 14.58 9.26 -8.53
C VAL A 106 13.70 8.76 -9.68
N TYR A 107 13.82 9.38 -10.85
CA TYR A 107 13.08 8.97 -12.05
C TYR A 107 13.39 7.52 -12.45
N ALA A 108 14.66 7.11 -12.52
CA ALA A 108 15.02 5.73 -12.88
C ALA A 108 14.61 4.70 -11.82
N THR A 109 14.38 5.13 -10.57
CA THR A 109 14.00 4.24 -9.48
C THR A 109 12.49 4.04 -9.41
N ILE A 110 11.69 5.11 -9.43
CA ILE A 110 10.23 5.05 -9.21
C ILE A 110 9.42 5.72 -10.32
N GLY A 111 10.06 6.25 -11.37
CA GLY A 111 9.42 6.92 -12.51
C GLY A 111 8.75 8.26 -12.20
N THR A 112 8.82 8.72 -10.95
CA THR A 112 8.33 10.04 -10.56
C THR A 112 9.20 11.12 -11.18
N ARG A 113 8.56 12.24 -11.56
CA ARG A 113 9.23 13.38 -12.18
C ARG A 113 9.18 14.55 -11.21
N PRO A 114 10.13 14.67 -10.26
CA PRO A 114 10.14 15.80 -9.35
C PRO A 114 10.44 17.09 -10.12
N LEU A 115 9.37 17.77 -10.54
CA LEU A 115 9.41 18.98 -11.36
C LEU A 115 10.27 20.07 -10.72
N LEU A 116 10.28 20.13 -9.38
CA LEU A 116 11.06 21.11 -8.65
C LEU A 116 12.57 21.05 -8.95
N ASN A 117 13.17 19.86 -9.03
CA ASN A 117 14.60 19.73 -9.32
C ASN A 117 14.91 20.26 -10.73
N LEU A 118 14.04 20.00 -11.70
CA LEU A 118 14.16 20.52 -13.06
C LEU A 118 14.05 22.06 -13.07
N VAL A 119 13.13 22.62 -12.29
CA VAL A 119 12.97 24.08 -12.16
C VAL A 119 14.20 24.72 -11.49
N VAL A 120 14.77 24.10 -10.45
CA VAL A 120 15.99 24.60 -9.80
C VAL A 120 17.19 24.53 -10.74
N ILE A 121 17.34 23.45 -11.51
CA ILE A 121 18.36 23.33 -12.57
C ILE A 121 18.20 24.48 -13.58
N ALA A 122 16.98 24.72 -14.05
CA ALA A 122 16.68 25.82 -14.96
C ALA A 122 17.07 27.19 -14.39
N VAL A 123 16.74 27.45 -13.13
CA VAL A 123 17.11 28.71 -12.42
C VAL A 123 18.64 28.85 -12.33
N LEU A 124 19.36 27.79 -11.94
CA LEU A 124 20.82 27.82 -11.80
C LEU A 124 21.51 28.10 -13.14
N LEU A 125 21.06 27.46 -14.22
CA LEU A 125 21.60 27.68 -15.57
C LEU A 125 21.30 29.10 -16.07
N LEU A 126 20.07 29.60 -15.89
CA LEU A 126 19.71 30.97 -16.26
C LEU A 126 20.53 32.01 -15.51
N MET A 127 20.75 31.80 -14.21
CA MET A 127 21.55 32.65 -13.37
C MET A 127 23.03 32.64 -13.79
N GLY A 128 23.59 31.46 -14.11
CA GLY A 128 24.94 31.32 -14.66
C GLY A 128 25.11 32.07 -15.98
N ILE A 129 24.15 31.93 -16.90
CA ILE A 129 24.15 32.64 -18.19
C ILE A 129 24.09 34.16 -17.99
N SER A 130 23.19 34.65 -17.12
CA SER A 130 23.08 36.08 -16.81
C SER A 130 24.40 36.65 -16.30
N LEU A 131 25.05 35.95 -15.36
CA LEU A 131 26.30 36.40 -14.75
C LEU A 131 27.47 36.39 -15.75
N SER A 132 27.55 35.39 -16.62
CA SER A 132 28.54 35.36 -17.72
C SER A 132 28.31 36.49 -18.73
N LEU A 133 27.06 36.88 -19.01
CA LEU A 133 26.76 38.03 -19.88
C LEU A 133 27.11 39.37 -19.23
N PHE A 134 26.87 39.53 -17.93
CA PHE A 134 27.27 40.74 -17.19
C PHE A 134 28.79 40.88 -17.08
N THR A 135 29.51 39.78 -16.86
CA THR A 135 30.98 39.78 -16.84
C THR A 135 31.57 40.04 -18.23
N ALA A 136 31.00 39.46 -19.29
CA ALA A 136 31.37 39.76 -20.68
C ALA A 136 31.22 41.26 -21.00
N ARG A 137 30.11 41.86 -20.57
CA ARG A 137 29.86 43.30 -20.73
C ARG A 137 30.92 44.13 -20.02
N ARG A 138 31.25 43.78 -18.78
CA ARG A 138 32.28 44.48 -17.99
C ARG A 138 33.64 44.42 -18.67
N ILE A 139 34.07 43.25 -19.13
CA ILE A 139 35.34 43.06 -19.85
C ILE A 139 35.35 43.91 -21.12
N ARG A 140 34.26 43.90 -21.91
CA ARG A 140 34.13 44.72 -23.10
C ARG A 140 34.27 46.21 -22.80
N HIS A 141 33.60 46.70 -21.76
CA HIS A 141 33.67 48.10 -21.37
C HIS A 141 35.08 48.49 -20.90
N ASP A 142 35.79 47.60 -20.19
CA ASP A 142 37.17 47.84 -19.76
C ASP A 142 38.15 47.85 -20.96
N ILE A 143 37.92 47.04 -22.00
CA ILE A 143 38.69 47.07 -23.26
C ILE A 143 38.43 48.36 -24.05
N GLU A 144 37.15 48.76 -24.22
CA GLU A 144 36.76 50.00 -24.91
C GLU A 144 37.30 51.25 -24.20
N ARG A 145 37.33 51.24 -22.86
CA ARG A 145 37.94 52.31 -22.06
C ARG A 145 39.46 52.36 -22.24
N ARG A 146 40.12 51.22 -22.42
CA ARG A 146 41.57 51.13 -22.65
C ARG A 146 41.97 51.56 -24.07
N SER A 147 41.19 51.21 -25.09
CA SER A 147 41.44 51.69 -26.46
C SER A 147 41.31 53.20 -26.56
N SER A 148 40.27 53.78 -25.93
CA SER A 148 40.08 55.23 -25.88
C SER A 148 41.16 55.96 -25.06
N GLN A 149 41.73 55.33 -24.02
CA GLN A 149 42.87 55.87 -23.27
C GLN A 149 44.21 55.77 -24.04
N THR A 150 44.37 54.75 -24.88
CA THR A 150 45.57 54.56 -25.72
C THR A 150 45.54 55.52 -26.93
N GLN A 151 44.34 55.81 -27.46
CA GLN A 151 44.14 56.76 -28.55
C GLN A 151 44.27 58.22 -28.09
N GLY A 152 43.71 58.58 -26.92
CA GLY A 152 43.93 59.90 -26.32
C GLY A 152 45.37 60.15 -25.82
N GLY A 153 46.22 59.11 -25.78
CA GLY A 153 47.66 59.23 -25.53
C GLY A 153 48.50 59.46 -26.79
N ALA A 154 48.02 59.04 -27.97
CA ALA A 154 48.68 59.25 -29.25
C ALA A 154 48.30 60.60 -29.88
N ASP A 155 47.08 61.09 -29.64
CA ASP A 155 46.57 62.34 -30.22
C ASP A 155 47.16 63.63 -29.60
N ASN A 156 48.11 63.51 -28.65
CA ASN A 156 48.80 64.66 -28.03
C ASN A 156 50.26 64.83 -28.51
N ALA A 157 50.70 64.11 -29.54
CA ALA A 157 52.09 64.16 -30.00
C ALA A 157 52.34 64.77 -31.39
N GLU A 158 51.33 65.05 -32.22
CA GLU A 158 51.58 65.68 -33.53
C GLU A 158 50.59 66.82 -33.81
N ALA A 159 51.14 68.04 -33.82
CA ALA A 159 50.51 69.23 -34.32
C ALA A 159 50.65 69.33 -35.85
N GLY A 160 49.66 69.92 -36.53
CA GLY A 160 49.91 70.69 -37.75
C GLY A 160 49.03 70.40 -38.98
N THR A 161 48.49 71.50 -39.51
CA THR A 161 48.29 71.84 -40.95
C THR A 161 47.19 71.18 -41.82
N GLU A 162 46.32 72.08 -42.29
CA GLU A 162 45.77 72.27 -43.66
C GLU A 162 44.80 71.26 -44.31
N GLU A 163 43.55 71.74 -44.42
CA GLU A 163 42.79 72.10 -45.65
C GLU A 163 42.34 71.07 -46.72
N ALA A 164 41.11 71.33 -47.20
CA ALA A 164 40.49 71.01 -48.49
C ALA A 164 39.97 69.58 -48.77
N ASP A 165 38.64 69.48 -48.87
CA ASP A 165 37.88 69.47 -50.14
C ASP A 165 36.75 68.43 -50.21
N ASP A 166 35.65 68.89 -50.79
CA ASP A 166 34.40 68.18 -51.06
C ASP A 166 34.54 67.15 -52.22
N VAL A 167 33.55 66.25 -52.33
CA VAL A 167 32.77 65.96 -53.56
C VAL A 167 32.41 64.46 -53.75
N ALA A 168 31.09 64.26 -53.86
CA ALA A 168 30.29 63.32 -54.67
C ALA A 168 30.16 61.80 -54.35
N HIS A 169 28.92 61.50 -53.93
CA HIS A 169 27.92 60.60 -54.57
C HIS A 169 28.12 59.08 -54.71
N ALA A 170 27.23 58.41 -53.98
CA ALA A 170 26.26 57.41 -54.45
C ALA A 170 26.75 56.02 -54.90
N ALA A 171 26.48 55.03 -54.04
CA ALA A 171 26.05 53.71 -54.47
C ALA A 171 25.02 53.14 -53.47
N ASP A 172 23.80 52.98 -53.97
CA ASP A 172 22.68 52.29 -53.35
C ASP A 172 22.96 50.78 -53.28
N HIS A 173 23.04 50.22 -52.07
CA HIS A 173 22.87 48.78 -51.83
C HIS A 173 21.82 48.57 -50.74
N ARG A 174 20.62 48.19 -51.19
CA ARG A 174 19.55 47.68 -50.33
C ARG A 174 19.96 46.37 -49.64
N ALA A 175 19.63 46.37 -48.34
CA ALA A 175 19.28 45.26 -47.45
C ALA A 175 20.43 44.59 -46.62
N PRO A 176 20.15 44.13 -45.38
CA PRO A 176 18.83 43.92 -44.78
C PRO A 176 18.58 44.60 -43.42
N LEU A 177 17.31 44.91 -43.18
CA LEU A 177 16.69 44.97 -41.86
C LEU A 177 16.87 43.62 -41.14
N LYS A 178 18.02 43.39 -40.51
CA LYS A 178 18.26 42.16 -39.71
C LYS A 178 19.19 42.28 -38.49
N PRO A 179 19.19 43.34 -37.66
CA PRO A 179 19.77 43.25 -36.31
C PRO A 179 18.74 42.88 -35.23
N TRP A 180 17.54 43.45 -35.27
CA TRP A 180 16.57 43.36 -34.15
C TRP A 180 16.04 41.95 -33.89
N ALA A 181 15.72 41.20 -34.95
CA ALA A 181 15.29 39.82 -34.84
C ALA A 181 16.43 38.92 -34.35
N ARG A 182 17.70 39.22 -34.70
CA ARG A 182 18.87 38.46 -34.24
C ARG A 182 19.20 38.77 -32.77
N THR A 183 19.10 40.02 -32.33
CA THR A 183 19.30 40.39 -30.92
C THR A 183 18.15 39.91 -30.03
N ALA A 184 16.91 39.93 -30.51
CA ALA A 184 15.77 39.31 -29.82
C ALA A 184 15.92 37.78 -29.76
N LEU A 185 16.34 37.12 -30.84
CA LEU A 185 16.60 35.67 -30.86
C LEU A 185 17.75 35.28 -29.92
N VAL A 186 18.83 36.07 -29.86
CA VAL A 186 19.96 35.85 -28.94
C VAL A 186 19.55 36.12 -27.48
N ALA A 187 18.70 37.12 -27.22
CA ALA A 187 18.16 37.39 -25.89
C ALA A 187 17.15 36.32 -25.42
N CYS A 188 16.42 35.69 -26.36
CA CYS A 188 15.46 34.62 -26.06
C CYS A 188 16.07 33.21 -26.11
N ALA A 189 17.27 33.01 -26.67
CA ALA A 189 17.91 31.70 -26.76
C ALA A 189 18.13 31.01 -25.38
N PRO A 190 18.55 31.70 -24.31
CA PRO A 190 18.63 31.10 -22.97
C PRO A 190 17.27 30.64 -22.44
N ALA A 191 16.22 31.44 -22.67
CA ALA A 191 14.86 31.10 -22.27
C ALA A 191 14.31 29.91 -23.08
N ALA A 192 14.63 29.82 -24.37
CA ALA A 192 14.27 28.69 -25.23
C ALA A 192 15.01 27.40 -24.84
N VAL A 193 16.29 27.48 -24.50
CA VAL A 193 17.09 26.34 -24.01
C VAL A 193 16.55 25.83 -22.68
N VAL A 194 16.17 26.74 -21.77
CA VAL A 194 15.56 26.40 -20.48
C VAL A 194 14.16 25.82 -20.65
N ALA A 195 13.34 26.38 -21.55
CA ALA A 195 12.06 25.80 -21.89
C ALA A 195 12.22 24.38 -22.48
N LEU A 196 13.24 24.15 -23.31
CA LEU A 196 13.54 22.81 -23.84
C LEU A 196 14.00 21.84 -22.74
N LEU A 197 14.90 22.28 -21.85
CA LEU A 197 15.41 21.47 -20.72
C LEU A 197 14.31 21.11 -19.72
N LEU A 198 13.30 21.97 -19.55
CA LEU A 198 12.13 21.71 -18.70
C LEU A 198 11.08 20.84 -19.41
N ALA A 199 10.87 21.02 -20.72
CA ALA A 199 9.85 20.32 -21.47
C ALA A 199 10.23 18.87 -21.83
N VAL A 200 11.50 18.61 -22.15
CA VAL A 200 11.96 17.28 -22.59
C VAL A 200 11.71 16.18 -21.55
N PRO A 201 12.04 16.35 -20.26
CA PRO A 201 11.77 15.32 -19.26
C PRO A 201 10.28 15.15 -18.93
N GLY A 202 9.48 16.21 -19.05
CA GLY A 202 8.05 16.19 -18.75
C GLY A 202 7.19 15.57 -19.85
N VAL A 203 7.63 15.62 -21.11
CA VAL A 203 6.83 15.24 -22.28
C VAL A 203 7.36 13.98 -22.99
N LEU A 204 8.68 13.75 -23.03
CA LEU A 204 9.26 12.63 -23.79
C LEU A 204 9.57 11.38 -22.97
N LEU A 205 9.72 11.50 -21.65
CA LEU A 205 10.03 10.33 -20.83
C LEU A 205 8.76 9.50 -20.59
N PRO A 206 8.85 8.16 -20.59
CA PRO A 206 7.73 7.30 -20.20
C PRO A 206 7.38 7.52 -18.72
N ALA A 207 6.10 7.36 -18.37
CA ALA A 207 5.67 7.25 -16.97
C ALA A 207 5.54 5.76 -16.65
N PRO A 208 5.64 5.35 -15.37
CA PRO A 208 5.31 3.99 -14.98
C PRO A 208 3.91 3.62 -15.46
N ASP A 209 3.79 2.49 -16.16
CA ASP A 209 2.49 1.86 -16.42
C ASP A 209 2.15 0.98 -15.22
N LEU A 210 1.39 1.55 -14.29
CA LEU A 210 0.91 0.87 -13.07
C LEU A 210 -0.59 0.57 -13.18
N GLU A 211 -1.17 0.69 -14.37
CA GLU A 211 -2.58 0.42 -14.61
C GLU A 211 -2.92 -1.04 -14.30
N LEU A 212 -4.02 -1.23 -13.57
CA LEU A 212 -4.52 -2.55 -13.24
C LEU A 212 -5.21 -3.15 -14.47
N ARG A 213 -4.64 -4.23 -15.03
CA ARG A 213 -5.19 -4.93 -16.20
C ARG A 213 -5.50 -6.39 -15.87
N PRO A 214 -6.66 -6.67 -15.25
CA PRO A 214 -7.02 -8.03 -14.88
C PRO A 214 -7.44 -8.87 -16.09
N ALA A 215 -6.99 -10.12 -16.10
CA ALA A 215 -7.57 -11.20 -16.88
C ALA A 215 -8.72 -11.81 -16.07
N LEU A 216 -9.95 -11.57 -16.54
CA LEU A 216 -11.18 -11.98 -15.88
C LEU A 216 -11.84 -13.16 -16.61
N GLN A 217 -12.22 -14.17 -15.85
CA GLN A 217 -13.27 -15.12 -16.25
C GLN A 217 -14.44 -14.87 -15.33
N LEU A 218 -15.60 -14.49 -15.87
CA LEU A 218 -16.78 -14.17 -15.08
C LEU A 218 -17.76 -15.34 -15.09
N ALA A 219 -18.56 -15.45 -14.02
CA ALA A 219 -19.68 -16.36 -13.94
C ALA A 219 -20.99 -15.63 -14.22
N ASP A 220 -21.99 -16.36 -14.71
CA ASP A 220 -23.35 -15.87 -14.83
C ASP A 220 -23.98 -15.66 -13.44
N THR A 221 -24.83 -14.65 -13.34
CA THR A 221 -25.69 -14.44 -12.17
C THR A 221 -26.75 -15.53 -12.10
N ILE A 222 -27.06 -15.96 -10.88
CA ILE A 222 -28.17 -16.85 -10.57
C ILE A 222 -29.15 -16.15 -9.63
N ASP A 223 -30.37 -16.65 -9.55
CA ASP A 223 -31.39 -16.15 -8.62
C ASP A 223 -30.94 -16.39 -7.17
N GLU A 224 -31.28 -15.46 -6.26
CA GLU A 224 -30.88 -15.55 -4.84
C GLU A 224 -31.46 -16.81 -4.17
N GLU A 225 -32.65 -17.25 -4.58
CA GLU A 225 -33.29 -18.48 -4.09
C GLU A 225 -32.60 -19.76 -4.58
N ALA A 226 -31.77 -19.66 -5.63
CA ALA A 226 -30.99 -20.77 -6.16
C ALA A 226 -29.59 -20.87 -5.52
N LEU A 227 -29.25 -19.97 -4.59
CA LEU A 227 -27.96 -20.03 -3.90
C LEU A 227 -27.86 -21.27 -3.02
N PRO A 228 -26.71 -21.96 -3.02
CA PRO A 228 -26.52 -23.09 -2.14
C PRO A 228 -26.48 -22.62 -0.68
N ALA A 229 -26.99 -23.45 0.23
CA ALA A 229 -26.96 -23.14 1.66
C ALA A 229 -25.58 -23.47 2.26
N LEU A 230 -25.24 -22.79 3.35
CA LEU A 230 -24.11 -23.19 4.18
C LEU A 230 -24.39 -24.57 4.82
N PRO A 231 -23.44 -25.52 4.84
CA PRO A 231 -23.64 -26.81 5.49
C PRO A 231 -23.82 -26.63 7.00
N THR A 232 -24.86 -27.25 7.55
CA THR A 232 -25.12 -27.31 8.99
C THR A 232 -24.96 -28.71 9.58
N ALA A 233 -24.84 -29.71 8.71
CA ALA A 233 -24.66 -31.11 9.07
C ALA A 233 -23.22 -31.57 8.86
N ALA A 234 -22.86 -32.67 9.51
CA ALA A 234 -21.59 -33.32 9.30
C ALA A 234 -21.47 -33.83 7.85
N PRO A 235 -20.30 -33.71 7.21
CA PRO A 235 -20.11 -34.23 5.88
C PRO A 235 -20.18 -35.76 5.89
N THR A 236 -20.88 -36.31 4.90
CA THR A 236 -21.14 -37.75 4.73
C THR A 236 -20.41 -38.35 3.54
N LYS A 237 -19.95 -37.51 2.60
CA LYS A 237 -19.22 -37.96 1.40
C LYS A 237 -18.18 -36.94 0.95
N LEU A 238 -17.15 -37.44 0.26
CA LEU A 238 -16.29 -36.62 -0.58
C LEU A 238 -17.05 -36.29 -1.88
N GLY A 239 -17.28 -35.01 -2.12
CA GLY A 239 -18.03 -34.52 -3.27
C GLY A 239 -17.17 -34.34 -4.50
N TRP A 240 -16.12 -33.54 -4.36
CA TRP A 240 -15.19 -33.19 -5.42
C TRP A 240 -13.81 -32.90 -4.84
N GLN A 241 -12.81 -32.92 -5.72
CA GLN A 241 -11.46 -32.51 -5.37
C GLN A 241 -10.82 -31.78 -6.55
N THR A 242 -9.98 -30.80 -6.26
CA THR A 242 -9.16 -30.12 -7.25
C THR A 242 -7.76 -29.88 -6.70
N THR A 243 -6.77 -29.82 -7.57
CA THR A 243 -5.38 -29.59 -7.18
C THR A 243 -4.89 -28.30 -7.82
N VAL A 244 -4.31 -27.42 -7.01
CA VAL A 244 -3.67 -26.19 -7.45
C VAL A 244 -2.20 -26.22 -7.13
N MET A 245 -1.40 -25.58 -7.99
CA MET A 245 0.02 -25.37 -7.73
C MET A 245 0.19 -24.01 -7.08
N GLY A 246 0.90 -23.94 -5.96
CA GLY A 246 1.16 -22.68 -5.27
C GLY A 246 2.21 -22.83 -4.19
N VAL A 247 2.76 -21.73 -3.71
CA VAL A 247 3.59 -21.77 -2.50
C VAL A 247 2.65 -22.00 -1.31
N ALA A 248 2.87 -23.04 -0.51
CA ALA A 248 1.98 -23.40 0.59
C ALA A 248 1.83 -22.28 1.63
N GLU A 249 2.88 -21.48 1.83
CA GLU A 249 2.84 -20.27 2.68
C GLU A 249 2.01 -19.13 2.06
N ASN A 250 1.70 -19.19 0.78
CA ASN A 250 0.97 -18.18 0.02
C ASN A 250 -0.35 -18.77 -0.51
N PHE A 251 -1.13 -19.36 0.40
CA PHE A 251 -2.45 -19.91 0.11
C PHE A 251 -3.46 -19.38 1.12
N ALA A 252 -4.64 -19.01 0.65
CA ALA A 252 -5.76 -18.67 1.51
C ALA A 252 -7.09 -19.15 0.90
N LEU A 253 -8.07 -19.36 1.78
CA LEU A 253 -9.43 -19.73 1.43
C LEU A 253 -10.40 -18.69 1.97
N ALA A 254 -11.43 -18.40 1.18
CA ALA A 254 -12.55 -17.57 1.58
C ALA A 254 -13.88 -18.22 1.18
N SER A 255 -14.94 -17.83 1.88
CA SER A 255 -16.30 -18.32 1.64
C SER A 255 -17.05 -17.33 0.75
N GLY A 256 -17.37 -17.70 -0.49
CA GLY A 256 -18.21 -16.91 -1.39
C GLY A 256 -19.66 -17.38 -1.39
N VAL A 257 -20.59 -16.61 -1.98
CA VAL A 257 -22.03 -16.96 -1.98
C VAL A 257 -22.39 -18.25 -2.73
N ARG A 258 -21.49 -18.78 -3.56
CA ARG A 258 -21.70 -20.00 -4.37
C ARG A 258 -20.72 -21.15 -4.06
N GLY A 259 -19.84 -20.97 -3.09
CA GLY A 259 -18.77 -21.93 -2.79
C GLY A 259 -17.45 -21.26 -2.42
N PRO A 260 -16.35 -22.02 -2.39
CA PRO A 260 -15.06 -21.52 -1.95
C PRO A 260 -14.36 -20.65 -2.98
N ILE A 261 -13.57 -19.71 -2.47
CA ILE A 261 -12.67 -18.87 -3.24
C ILE A 261 -11.24 -19.19 -2.81
N LEU A 262 -10.43 -19.65 -3.76
CA LEU A 262 -9.02 -19.94 -3.57
C LEU A 262 -8.19 -18.70 -3.91
N MET A 263 -7.22 -18.38 -3.06
CA MET A 263 -6.22 -17.34 -3.32
C MET A 263 -4.83 -17.96 -3.38
N THR A 264 -4.10 -17.62 -4.45
CA THR A 264 -2.72 -18.04 -4.71
C THR A 264 -1.93 -16.86 -5.29
N ASP A 265 -0.63 -17.04 -5.54
CA ASP A 265 0.21 -16.04 -6.19
C ASP A 265 -0.23 -15.72 -7.63
N ASP A 266 -1.03 -16.58 -8.26
CA ASP A 266 -1.61 -16.34 -9.58
C ASP A 266 -2.91 -15.50 -9.53
N GLY A 267 -3.51 -15.34 -8.35
CA GLY A 267 -4.76 -14.60 -8.12
C GLY A 267 -5.88 -15.46 -7.53
N LEU A 268 -7.12 -14.98 -7.69
CA LEU A 268 -8.32 -15.61 -7.12
C LEU A 268 -8.98 -16.55 -8.13
N THR A 269 -9.46 -17.69 -7.64
CA THR A 269 -10.31 -18.63 -8.38
C THR A 269 -11.46 -19.08 -7.51
N ALA A 270 -12.69 -18.81 -7.92
CA ALA A 270 -13.88 -19.28 -7.23
C ALA A 270 -14.38 -20.59 -7.84
N LEU A 271 -14.77 -21.50 -6.97
CA LEU A 271 -15.31 -22.80 -7.33
C LEU A 271 -16.77 -22.90 -6.91
N ASP A 272 -17.50 -23.71 -7.65
CA ASP A 272 -18.86 -24.11 -7.32
C ASP A 272 -18.82 -25.07 -6.14
N GLY A 273 -19.53 -24.75 -5.05
CA GLY A 273 -19.54 -25.56 -3.84
C GLY A 273 -20.10 -26.97 -4.05
N GLU A 274 -21.02 -27.16 -5.01
CA GLU A 274 -21.68 -28.46 -5.21
C GLU A 274 -20.80 -29.43 -6.02
N ASN A 275 -20.00 -28.93 -6.97
CA ASN A 275 -19.29 -29.77 -7.93
C ASN A 275 -17.80 -29.43 -8.15
N GLY A 276 -17.28 -28.35 -7.57
CA GLY A 276 -15.87 -27.97 -7.64
C GLY A 276 -15.43 -27.38 -8.97
N SER A 277 -16.34 -27.11 -9.91
CA SER A 277 -16.00 -26.47 -11.18
C SER A 277 -15.67 -24.99 -10.98
N VAL A 278 -14.81 -24.44 -11.84
CA VAL A 278 -14.45 -23.02 -11.78
C VAL A 278 -15.64 -22.16 -12.20
N LEU A 279 -16.10 -21.30 -11.30
CA LEU A 279 -17.12 -20.29 -11.57
C LEU A 279 -16.50 -19.09 -12.27
N TRP A 280 -15.54 -18.45 -11.60
CA TRP A 280 -14.87 -17.24 -12.07
C TRP A 280 -13.42 -17.21 -11.59
N SER A 281 -12.60 -16.41 -12.27
CA SER A 281 -11.20 -16.16 -11.87
C SER A 281 -10.80 -14.71 -12.09
N TYR A 282 -9.95 -14.21 -11.21
CA TYR A 282 -9.39 -12.86 -11.25
C TYR A 282 -7.87 -12.95 -11.15
N ARG A 283 -7.16 -12.64 -12.24
CA ARG A 283 -5.69 -12.66 -12.27
C ARG A 283 -5.16 -11.36 -12.83
N VAL A 284 -4.07 -10.83 -12.27
CA VAL A 284 -3.39 -9.65 -12.83
C VAL A 284 -1.98 -10.07 -13.22
N PRO A 285 -1.71 -10.31 -14.52
CA PRO A 285 -0.41 -10.80 -14.96
C PRO A 285 0.75 -9.91 -14.49
N GLY A 286 1.71 -10.50 -13.79
CA GLY A 286 2.90 -9.79 -13.29
C GLY A 286 2.68 -8.93 -12.04
N ALA A 287 1.45 -8.89 -11.49
CA ALA A 287 1.21 -8.28 -10.19
C ALA A 287 1.64 -9.20 -9.04
N GLY A 288 1.87 -8.61 -7.87
CA GLY A 288 1.87 -9.34 -6.61
C GLY A 288 0.59 -9.06 -5.82
N TYR A 289 0.41 -9.73 -4.70
CA TYR A 289 -0.72 -9.52 -3.81
C TYR A 289 -0.23 -9.12 -2.41
N VAL A 290 -1.06 -8.41 -1.66
CA VAL A 290 -0.71 -7.96 -0.30
C VAL A 290 -0.80 -9.14 0.65
N HIS A 291 0.30 -9.41 1.34
CA HIS A 291 0.34 -10.36 2.44
C HIS A 291 0.03 -9.67 3.76
N THR A 292 -0.70 -10.37 4.63
CA THR A 292 -0.87 -10.00 6.04
C THR A 292 0.45 -10.26 6.78
N SER A 293 0.69 -9.51 7.84
CA SER A 293 1.78 -9.79 8.79
C SER A 293 1.55 -11.12 9.49
N ASP A 294 2.65 -11.63 10.02
CA ASP A 294 2.95 -13.01 10.38
C ASP A 294 2.00 -13.76 11.34
N ASP A 295 0.98 -13.11 11.91
CA ASP A 295 0.12 -13.65 12.98
C ASP A 295 -1.41 -13.51 12.71
N HIS A 296 -1.84 -13.42 11.44
CA HIS A 296 -3.26 -13.29 11.12
C HIS A 296 -3.97 -14.65 10.93
N PRO A 297 -5.08 -14.93 11.64
CA PRO A 297 -5.88 -16.15 11.46
C PRO A 297 -6.60 -16.21 10.09
N GLU A 298 -6.59 -15.12 9.32
CA GLU A 298 -7.25 -14.96 8.01
C GLU A 298 -6.41 -15.52 6.83
N GLY A 299 -5.23 -16.09 7.11
CA GLY A 299 -4.33 -16.65 6.11
C GLY A 299 -3.26 -15.66 5.64
N ALA A 300 -2.49 -16.05 4.62
CA ALA A 300 -1.28 -15.35 4.18
C ALA A 300 -1.50 -14.07 3.36
N TYR A 301 -2.75 -13.78 2.99
CA TYR A 301 -3.11 -12.64 2.17
C TYR A 301 -4.05 -11.71 2.93
N LEU A 302 -3.99 -10.42 2.62
CA LEU A 302 -5.05 -9.49 2.98
C LEU A 302 -6.28 -9.83 2.14
N LEU A 303 -7.14 -10.71 2.66
CA LEU A 303 -8.30 -11.28 1.98
C LEU A 303 -9.49 -11.25 2.94
N VAL A 304 -10.42 -10.33 2.69
CA VAL A 304 -11.54 -10.08 3.61
C VAL A 304 -12.85 -10.27 2.87
N THR A 305 -13.75 -11.06 3.45
CA THR A 305 -15.09 -11.34 2.89
C THR A 305 -16.14 -10.54 3.66
N SER A 306 -17.18 -10.03 3.00
CA SER A 306 -18.32 -9.43 3.70
C SER A 306 -19.10 -10.49 4.51
N PRO A 307 -19.82 -10.10 5.57
CA PRO A 307 -20.60 -11.03 6.39
C PRO A 307 -21.64 -11.86 5.62
N ASP A 308 -22.28 -11.25 4.63
CA ASP A 308 -23.20 -11.92 3.70
C ASP A 308 -22.51 -12.76 2.61
N ARG A 309 -21.18 -12.82 2.61
CA ARG A 309 -20.30 -13.45 1.61
C ARG A 309 -20.36 -12.85 0.22
N ARG A 310 -21.16 -11.80 -0.01
CA ARG A 310 -21.42 -11.27 -1.36
C ARG A 310 -20.23 -10.52 -1.95
N HIS A 311 -19.34 -10.03 -1.12
CA HIS A 311 -18.17 -9.27 -1.53
C HIS A 311 -16.89 -9.86 -0.94
N ILE A 312 -15.81 -9.77 -1.70
CA ILE A 312 -14.46 -10.09 -1.24
C ILE A 312 -13.50 -8.99 -1.63
N ALA A 313 -12.63 -8.58 -0.72
CA ALA A 313 -11.64 -7.55 -0.93
C ALA A 313 -10.22 -8.06 -0.72
N PHE A 314 -9.30 -7.59 -1.56
CA PHE A 314 -7.88 -7.94 -1.49
C PHE A 314 -6.99 -6.85 -2.09
N GLY A 315 -5.71 -6.85 -1.71
CA GLY A 315 -4.72 -5.90 -2.22
C GLY A 315 -3.92 -6.44 -3.40
N VAL A 316 -3.87 -5.68 -4.50
CA VAL A 316 -3.06 -5.98 -5.68
C VAL A 316 -1.93 -4.97 -5.81
N ILE A 317 -0.70 -5.47 -5.94
CA ILE A 317 0.51 -4.68 -6.14
C ILE A 317 0.92 -4.76 -7.61
N THR A 318 0.64 -3.72 -8.39
CA THR A 318 1.15 -3.61 -9.76
C THR A 318 2.60 -3.14 -9.72
N LYS A 319 3.40 -3.57 -10.70
CA LYS A 319 4.82 -3.23 -10.80
C LYS A 319 5.15 -2.91 -12.26
N ASP A 320 5.90 -1.84 -12.48
CA ASP A 320 6.46 -1.57 -13.80
C ASP A 320 7.92 -2.03 -13.84
N THR A 321 8.21 -3.04 -14.67
CA THR A 321 9.56 -3.61 -14.84
C THR A 321 10.56 -2.65 -15.49
N GLY A 322 10.09 -1.58 -16.15
CA GLY A 322 10.92 -0.51 -16.69
C GLY A 322 11.58 0.37 -15.62
N PHE A 323 11.13 0.25 -14.37
CA PHE A 323 11.64 1.01 -13.23
C PHE A 323 12.02 0.08 -12.07
N LYS A 324 12.99 0.45 -11.24
CA LYS A 324 13.49 -0.45 -10.18
C LYS A 324 12.43 -0.77 -9.12
N ASN A 325 11.67 0.23 -8.71
CA ASN A 325 10.77 0.21 -7.56
C ASN A 325 9.42 0.88 -7.86
N ALA A 326 9.05 1.11 -9.11
CA ALA A 326 7.73 1.65 -9.42
C ALA A 326 6.67 0.57 -9.14
N LYS A 327 5.86 0.80 -8.10
CA LYS A 327 4.79 -0.09 -7.65
C LYS A 327 3.63 0.74 -7.17
N ASP A 328 2.41 0.23 -7.36
CA ASP A 328 1.20 0.81 -6.79
C ASP A 328 0.40 -0.28 -6.08
N LEU A 329 -0.33 0.10 -5.03
CA LEU A 329 -1.23 -0.79 -4.32
C LEU A 329 -2.67 -0.37 -4.60
N THR A 330 -3.46 -1.28 -5.16
CA THR A 330 -4.90 -1.10 -5.33
C THR A 330 -5.64 -2.14 -4.50
N ILE A 331 -6.56 -1.69 -3.65
CA ILE A 331 -7.56 -2.58 -3.05
C ILE A 331 -8.67 -2.80 -4.07
N VAL A 332 -8.97 -4.06 -4.35
CA VAL A 332 -10.00 -4.50 -5.29
C VAL A 332 -11.09 -5.19 -4.49
N VAL A 333 -12.35 -4.87 -4.79
CA VAL A 333 -13.53 -5.55 -4.25
C VAL A 333 -14.27 -6.23 -5.39
N LEU A 334 -14.56 -7.52 -5.24
CA LEU A 334 -15.32 -8.31 -6.22
C LEU A 334 -16.66 -8.75 -5.64
N ASP A 335 -17.69 -8.83 -6.48
CA ASP A 335 -18.90 -9.61 -6.24
C ASP A 335 -18.55 -11.10 -6.35
N THR A 336 -18.72 -11.85 -5.28
CA THR A 336 -18.37 -13.28 -5.21
C THR A 336 -19.32 -14.18 -6.00
N MET A 337 -20.50 -13.69 -6.40
CA MET A 337 -21.45 -14.40 -7.25
C MET A 337 -20.90 -14.56 -8.68
N THR A 338 -20.24 -13.50 -9.19
CA THR A 338 -19.91 -13.35 -10.61
C THR A 338 -18.43 -13.12 -10.89
N GLY A 339 -17.65 -12.71 -9.90
CA GLY A 339 -16.25 -12.31 -10.04
C GLY A 339 -16.06 -10.88 -10.58
N ARG A 340 -17.12 -10.09 -10.68
CA ARG A 340 -17.06 -8.72 -11.21
C ARG A 340 -16.52 -7.75 -10.17
N THR A 341 -15.65 -6.84 -10.57
CA THR A 341 -15.20 -5.73 -9.72
C THR A 341 -16.33 -4.75 -9.45
N THR A 342 -16.67 -4.57 -8.18
CA THR A 342 -17.73 -3.64 -7.72
C THR A 342 -17.16 -2.32 -7.22
N ALA A 343 -15.96 -2.37 -6.61
CA ALA A 343 -15.21 -1.21 -6.19
C ALA A 343 -13.70 -1.46 -6.33
N GLN A 344 -12.94 -0.38 -6.56
CA GLN A 344 -11.49 -0.41 -6.51
C GLN A 344 -10.96 0.90 -5.96
N ARG A 345 -9.85 0.84 -5.23
CA ARG A 345 -9.24 2.02 -4.63
C ARG A 345 -7.71 1.95 -4.71
N PRO A 346 -7.07 2.78 -5.54
CA PRO A 346 -5.61 2.93 -5.48
C PRO A 346 -5.22 3.64 -4.19
N LEU A 347 -4.10 3.23 -3.60
CA LEU A 347 -3.58 3.75 -2.34
C LEU A 347 -2.23 4.42 -2.56
N PRO A 348 -1.95 5.52 -1.85
CA PRO A 348 -0.69 6.26 -2.01
C PRO A 348 0.53 5.52 -1.45
N SER A 349 0.33 4.41 -0.74
CA SER A 349 1.36 3.62 -0.06
C SER A 349 1.14 2.16 -0.38
N VAL A 350 2.25 1.42 -0.53
CA VAL A 350 2.25 -0.04 -0.69
C VAL A 350 2.20 -0.80 0.64
N LYS A 351 2.10 -0.09 1.76
CA LYS A 351 1.87 -0.72 3.07
C LYS A 351 0.43 -1.25 3.13
N PRO A 352 0.20 -2.45 3.73
CA PRO A 352 -1.15 -2.95 3.93
C PRO A 352 -2.00 -1.92 4.68
N PRO A 353 -3.19 -1.54 4.17
CA PRO A 353 -4.12 -0.69 4.90
C PRO A 353 -4.91 -1.52 5.93
N LEU A 354 -5.55 -0.84 6.88
CA LEU A 354 -6.72 -1.41 7.56
C LEU A 354 -7.77 -1.76 6.49
N LEU A 355 -8.36 -2.95 6.55
CA LEU A 355 -9.41 -3.39 5.65
C LEU A 355 -10.53 -4.10 6.41
N GLN A 356 -11.72 -3.53 6.42
CA GLN A 356 -12.93 -4.18 6.94
C GLN A 356 -14.07 -4.14 5.94
N LEU A 357 -14.89 -5.18 5.90
CA LEU A 357 -16.10 -5.24 5.08
C LEU A 357 -17.34 -5.43 5.95
N THR A 358 -18.39 -4.69 5.60
CA THR A 358 -19.78 -4.96 5.96
C THR A 358 -20.52 -5.48 4.72
N ASP A 359 -21.84 -5.63 4.77
CA ASP A 359 -22.61 -6.08 3.61
C ASP A 359 -22.67 -5.02 2.49
N SER A 360 -22.42 -3.74 2.82
CA SER A 360 -22.65 -2.62 1.90
C SER A 360 -21.52 -1.59 1.84
N ALA A 361 -20.57 -1.64 2.77
CA ALA A 361 -19.44 -0.71 2.79
C ALA A 361 -18.12 -1.40 3.16
N ALA A 362 -17.01 -0.83 2.69
CA ALA A 362 -15.66 -1.19 3.13
C ALA A 362 -14.99 0.00 3.82
N LEU A 363 -14.28 -0.27 4.91
CA LEU A 363 -13.34 0.66 5.51
C LEU A 363 -11.95 0.32 4.99
N ILE A 364 -11.39 1.18 4.13
CA ILE A 364 -10.09 1.02 3.48
C ILE A 364 -9.16 2.13 3.96
N GLY A 365 -8.23 1.78 4.85
CA GLY A 365 -7.48 2.75 5.64
C GLY A 365 -8.46 3.67 6.38
N ALA A 366 -8.36 4.97 6.14
CA ALA A 366 -9.26 5.96 6.74
C ALA A 366 -10.64 6.11 6.07
N HIS A 367 -10.87 5.51 4.90
CA HIS A 367 -12.01 5.86 4.07
C HIS A 367 -13.09 4.79 4.11
N VAL A 368 -14.32 5.22 4.37
CA VAL A 368 -15.51 4.39 4.21
C VAL A 368 -15.99 4.53 2.77
N ILE A 369 -16.05 3.42 2.03
CA ILE A 369 -16.54 3.38 0.66
C ILE A 369 -17.74 2.46 0.53
N ALA A 370 -18.67 2.77 -0.37
CA ALA A 370 -19.73 1.86 -0.76
C ALA A 370 -19.15 0.69 -1.57
N LEU A 371 -19.62 -0.52 -1.31
CA LEU A 371 -19.27 -1.69 -2.12
C LEU A 371 -19.90 -1.63 -3.51
N ASP A 372 -21.05 -0.95 -3.63
CA ASP A 372 -21.66 -0.61 -4.91
C ASP A 372 -21.02 0.67 -5.49
N GLY A 373 -20.20 0.50 -6.53
CA GLY A 373 -19.63 1.59 -7.31
C GLY A 373 -18.44 2.32 -6.67
N GLY A 374 -18.05 2.01 -5.43
CA GLY A 374 -16.84 2.54 -4.80
C GLY A 374 -16.91 3.99 -4.32
N ASN A 375 -18.12 4.56 -4.20
CA ASN A 375 -18.31 5.94 -3.75
C ASN A 375 -17.84 6.13 -2.30
N ILE A 376 -17.18 7.25 -1.99
CA ILE A 376 -16.76 7.57 -0.62
C ILE A 376 -17.98 8.01 0.19
N LEU A 377 -18.30 7.28 1.25
CA LEU A 377 -19.41 7.54 2.17
C LEU A 377 -18.98 8.38 3.37
N GLY A 378 -17.70 8.27 3.76
CA GLY A 378 -17.18 8.97 4.92
C GLY A 378 -15.70 8.70 5.14
N ARG A 379 -15.19 9.23 6.26
CA ARG A 379 -13.82 9.05 6.71
C ARG A 379 -13.81 8.91 8.23
N ILE A 380 -12.97 8.00 8.72
CA ILE A 380 -12.63 7.85 10.14
C ILE A 380 -11.25 8.48 10.35
N ASP A 381 -11.04 9.14 11.47
CA ASP A 381 -9.76 9.76 11.77
C ASP A 381 -8.69 8.67 11.94
N GLU A 382 -7.53 8.87 11.32
CA GLU A 382 -6.48 7.85 11.26
C GLU A 382 -6.01 7.47 12.66
N ASP A 383 -5.92 8.44 13.58
CA ASP A 383 -5.52 8.23 14.98
C ASP A 383 -6.48 7.30 15.75
N GLU A 384 -7.75 7.16 15.32
CA GLU A 384 -8.73 6.23 15.90
C GLU A 384 -8.55 4.78 15.39
N LEU A 385 -7.79 4.59 14.31
CA LEU A 385 -7.62 3.29 13.65
C LEU A 385 -6.39 2.52 14.15
N TRP A 386 -5.47 3.20 14.82
CA TRP A 386 -4.20 2.64 15.27
C TRP A 386 -4.23 2.43 16.79
N ASP A 387 -4.08 1.18 17.16
CA ASP A 387 -3.49 0.79 18.44
C ASP A 387 -2.04 0.38 18.15
N GLU A 388 -1.12 0.55 19.11
CA GLU A 388 0.35 0.44 18.91
C GLU A 388 0.77 -0.91 18.27
N ASP A 389 -0.11 -1.91 18.30
CA ASP A 389 0.16 -3.29 17.90
C ASP A 389 -0.47 -3.79 16.58
N GLN A 390 -1.22 -2.96 15.81
CA GLN A 390 -1.70 -3.12 14.40
C GLN A 390 -3.21 -2.81 14.22
N PRO A 391 -3.65 -2.32 13.04
CA PRO A 391 -5.06 -2.05 12.75
C PRO A 391 -5.88 -3.33 12.53
N ARG A 392 -7.10 -3.41 13.09
CA ARG A 392 -8.02 -4.55 12.89
C ARG A 392 -8.48 -4.62 11.42
N SER A 393 -8.00 -5.61 10.69
CA SER A 393 -8.56 -6.00 9.39
C SER A 393 -9.39 -7.27 9.53
N GLY A 394 -10.41 -7.43 8.70
CA GLY A 394 -11.29 -8.61 8.72
C GLY A 394 -12.76 -8.31 8.47
N THR A 395 -13.57 -9.35 8.49
CA THR A 395 -15.03 -9.24 8.39
C THR A 395 -15.57 -8.45 9.58
N ALA A 396 -16.39 -7.42 9.35
CA ALA A 396 -17.02 -6.64 10.43
C ALA A 396 -18.46 -7.11 10.70
N GLY A 397 -19.30 -6.26 11.30
CA GLY A 397 -20.74 -6.49 11.35
C GLY A 397 -21.39 -6.29 9.98
N ARG A 398 -22.67 -6.65 9.84
CA ARG A 398 -23.43 -6.46 8.59
C ARG A 398 -23.58 -4.98 8.22
N SER A 399 -23.58 -4.10 9.22
CA SER A 399 -23.74 -2.65 9.07
C SER A 399 -22.88 -1.82 10.02
N THR A 400 -21.87 -2.44 10.64
CA THR A 400 -21.10 -1.85 11.74
C THR A 400 -19.62 -2.20 11.60
N PHE A 401 -18.75 -1.18 11.57
CA PHE A 401 -17.30 -1.36 11.66
C PHE A 401 -16.86 -1.50 13.11
N ILE A 402 -15.70 -2.15 13.32
CA ILE A 402 -15.15 -2.43 14.64
C ILE A 402 -13.79 -1.75 14.75
N LEU A 403 -13.68 -0.74 15.60
CA LEU A 403 -12.41 -0.07 15.91
C LEU A 403 -11.85 -0.58 17.25
N PRO A 404 -10.52 -0.48 17.47
CA PRO A 404 -9.95 -0.79 18.77
C PRO A 404 -10.56 0.11 19.85
N GLY A 405 -10.94 -0.50 20.98
CA GLY A 405 -11.32 0.23 22.19
C GLY A 405 -10.17 0.32 23.19
N SER A 406 -10.47 0.70 24.43
CA SER A 406 -9.49 0.67 25.51
C SER A 406 -9.17 -0.77 25.90
N SER A 407 -7.88 -1.04 26.13
CA SER A 407 -7.36 -2.23 26.78
C SER A 407 -6.73 -1.85 28.13
N GLU A 408 -7.23 -2.40 29.24
CA GLU A 408 -6.60 -2.22 30.55
C GLU A 408 -5.96 -3.53 31.03
N THR A 409 -4.64 -3.50 31.27
CA THR A 409 -3.92 -4.62 31.88
C THR A 409 -4.14 -4.60 33.39
N THR A 410 -5.02 -5.47 33.90
CA THR A 410 -5.28 -5.55 35.34
C THR A 410 -4.26 -6.47 36.02
N GLY A 411 -3.06 -5.94 36.25
CA GLY A 411 -2.04 -6.50 37.15
C GLY A 411 -1.34 -7.79 36.70
N SER A 412 -1.70 -8.37 35.55
CA SER A 412 -1.05 -9.54 34.94
C SER A 412 -1.29 -9.53 33.42
N PRO A 413 -0.32 -9.91 32.56
CA PRO A 413 -0.47 -9.91 31.10
C PRO A 413 -1.58 -10.86 30.59
N GLU A 414 -2.14 -11.69 31.47
CA GLU A 414 -3.24 -12.61 31.17
C GLU A 414 -4.62 -11.94 31.15
N ILE A 415 -4.80 -10.83 31.88
CA ILE A 415 -6.10 -10.17 32.04
C ILE A 415 -6.05 -8.82 31.33
N VAL A 416 -6.46 -8.85 30.07
CA VAL A 416 -6.69 -7.65 29.27
C VAL A 416 -8.20 -7.45 29.17
N ASP A 417 -8.73 -6.54 29.98
CA ASP A 417 -10.11 -6.10 29.76
C ASP A 417 -10.11 -5.29 28.47
N THR A 418 -10.70 -5.88 27.43
CA THR A 418 -10.63 -5.35 26.07
C THR A 418 -12.01 -4.87 25.67
N SER A 419 -12.12 -3.63 25.21
CA SER A 419 -13.35 -3.11 24.61
C SER A 419 -13.20 -2.94 23.10
N ALA A 420 -14.34 -2.89 22.40
CA ALA A 420 -14.41 -2.50 21.01
C ALA A 420 -15.25 -1.24 20.83
N ILE A 421 -14.89 -0.41 19.87
CA ILE A 421 -15.71 0.74 19.46
C ILE A 421 -16.45 0.37 18.18
N LEU A 422 -17.77 0.36 18.27
CA LEU A 422 -18.67 0.07 17.16
C LEU A 422 -19.01 1.38 16.42
N VAL A 423 -18.82 1.35 15.10
CA VAL A 423 -19.07 2.49 14.21
C VAL A 423 -20.10 2.08 13.15
N PRO A 424 -21.38 2.48 13.30
CA PRO A 424 -22.42 2.21 12.31
C PRO A 424 -22.08 2.83 10.95
N VAL A 425 -22.28 2.07 9.87
CA VAL A 425 -22.08 2.57 8.48
C VAL A 425 -22.98 3.78 8.19
N SER A 426 -24.20 3.79 8.73
CA SER A 426 -25.16 4.89 8.57
C SER A 426 -24.75 6.19 9.27
N ASN A 427 -23.83 6.10 10.24
CA ASN A 427 -23.28 7.25 10.95
C ASN A 427 -21.82 6.99 11.33
N PRO A 428 -20.86 7.24 10.40
CA PRO A 428 -19.43 7.05 10.65
C PRO A 428 -18.85 7.93 11.77
N THR A 429 -19.67 8.81 12.37
CA THR A 429 -19.28 9.64 13.52
C THR A 429 -19.80 9.13 14.86
N ALA A 430 -20.59 8.06 14.90
CA ALA A 430 -20.98 7.42 16.15
C ALA A 430 -19.84 6.56 16.70
N ARG A 431 -19.65 6.58 18.02
CA ARG A 431 -18.71 5.74 18.75
C ARG A 431 -19.47 5.08 19.89
N ILE A 432 -19.71 3.77 19.75
CA ILE A 432 -20.52 2.99 20.69
C ILE A 432 -19.60 1.95 21.31
N THR A 433 -19.41 2.01 22.61
CA THR A 433 -18.49 1.08 23.31
C THR A 433 -19.19 -0.25 23.57
N LEU A 434 -18.58 -1.33 23.10
CA LEU A 434 -18.87 -2.69 23.52
C LEU A 434 -17.81 -3.11 24.56
N PRO A 435 -18.16 -3.20 25.85
CA PRO A 435 -17.22 -3.58 26.89
C PRO A 435 -16.92 -5.09 26.87
N HIS A 436 -15.81 -5.47 27.51
CA HIS A 436 -15.49 -6.86 27.87
C HIS A 436 -15.46 -7.84 26.69
N THR A 437 -14.96 -7.45 25.52
CA THR A 437 -14.82 -8.37 24.38
C THR A 437 -13.90 -9.54 24.72
N CYS A 438 -14.33 -10.76 24.39
CA CYS A 438 -13.56 -11.96 24.66
C CYS A 438 -12.36 -12.07 23.70
N PRO A 439 -11.16 -12.38 24.20
CA PRO A 439 -10.00 -12.62 23.36
C PRO A 439 -10.05 -14.00 22.69
N ASP A 440 -9.29 -14.14 21.60
CA ASP A 440 -8.66 -15.43 21.31
C ASP A 440 -7.39 -15.53 22.19
N PRO A 441 -7.35 -16.46 23.15
CA PRO A 441 -6.25 -16.56 24.10
C PRO A 441 -4.99 -17.17 23.48
N LEU A 442 -5.14 -17.82 22.33
CA LEU A 442 -4.03 -18.45 21.64
C LEU A 442 -3.30 -17.39 20.79
N VAL A 443 -4.03 -16.47 20.13
CA VAL A 443 -3.44 -15.47 19.22
C VAL A 443 -2.66 -14.40 20.00
N THR A 444 -1.46 -14.07 19.51
CA THR A 444 -0.53 -13.07 20.09
C THR A 444 -1.20 -11.71 20.29
N TYR A 445 -2.19 -11.39 19.44
CA TYR A 445 -3.01 -10.19 19.53
C TYR A 445 -4.42 -10.54 20.01
N ARG A 446 -4.61 -10.52 21.33
CA ARG A 446 -5.83 -10.91 22.06
C ARG A 446 -7.01 -9.94 21.89
N ARG A 447 -7.46 -9.71 20.66
CA ARG A 447 -8.59 -8.82 20.35
C ARG A 447 -9.91 -9.59 20.30
N GLY A 448 -11.01 -8.86 20.44
CA GLY A 448 -12.37 -9.40 20.26
C GLY A 448 -12.52 -10.13 18.93
N VAL A 449 -12.93 -11.40 18.94
CA VAL A 449 -13.20 -12.19 17.72
C VAL A 449 -14.67 -12.01 17.33
N ASN A 450 -14.95 -11.79 16.04
CA ASN A 450 -16.31 -11.83 15.51
C ASN A 450 -16.45 -12.84 14.37
N GLN A 451 -17.64 -13.42 14.26
CA GLN A 451 -18.07 -14.19 13.08
C GLN A 451 -19.41 -13.62 12.62
N GLY A 452 -19.40 -13.04 11.41
CA GLY A 452 -20.48 -12.17 10.97
C GLY A 452 -20.79 -11.07 12.01
N PRO A 453 -22.06 -10.84 12.37
CA PRO A 453 -22.44 -9.82 13.35
C PRO A 453 -22.26 -10.23 14.81
N TRP A 454 -21.80 -11.46 15.09
CA TRP A 454 -21.71 -11.98 16.46
C TRP A 454 -20.32 -11.79 17.03
N MET A 455 -20.25 -11.22 18.23
CA MET A 455 -19.02 -11.08 19.02
C MET A 455 -19.27 -11.60 20.44
N ALA A 456 -18.25 -12.20 21.05
CA ALA A 456 -18.33 -12.67 22.43
C ALA A 456 -17.88 -11.62 23.45
N THR A 457 -18.52 -11.61 24.62
CA THR A 457 -18.20 -10.78 25.79
C THR A 457 -17.92 -11.64 27.03
N CYS A 458 -16.95 -11.25 27.85
CA CYS A 458 -16.34 -11.99 28.96
C CYS A 458 -16.39 -11.16 30.26
N GLU A 459 -17.35 -11.43 31.15
CA GLU A 459 -17.64 -10.53 32.29
C GLU A 459 -17.01 -10.97 33.62
N GLU A 460 -17.13 -12.25 33.99
CA GLU A 460 -16.65 -12.76 35.27
C GLU A 460 -15.50 -13.73 35.07
N ALA A 461 -14.31 -13.39 35.57
CA ALA A 461 -13.14 -14.27 35.55
C ALA A 461 -12.97 -15.05 36.86
N THR A 462 -12.78 -16.36 36.77
CA THR A 462 -12.22 -17.19 37.83
C THR A 462 -10.75 -17.47 37.54
N ARG A 463 -9.88 -17.23 38.54
CA ARG A 463 -8.43 -17.39 38.40
C ARG A 463 -7.90 -18.45 39.35
N THR A 464 -7.12 -19.37 38.82
CA THR A 464 -6.22 -20.22 39.60
C THR A 464 -4.79 -19.97 39.11
N PRO A 465 -3.78 -19.87 40.01
CA PRO A 465 -2.39 -19.77 39.59
C PRO A 465 -1.99 -20.94 38.69
N ASP A 466 -1.16 -20.68 37.68
CA ASP A 466 -0.62 -21.67 36.73
C ASP A 466 -1.69 -22.39 35.87
N THR A 467 -2.87 -21.78 35.68
CA THR A 467 -3.96 -22.26 34.81
C THR A 467 -4.57 -21.10 34.02
N ALA A 468 -5.17 -21.38 32.86
CA ALA A 468 -5.91 -20.39 32.09
C ALA A 468 -7.03 -19.69 32.91
N THR A 469 -7.21 -18.40 32.64
CA THR A 469 -8.33 -17.62 33.15
C THR A 469 -9.66 -18.11 32.53
N VAL A 470 -10.63 -18.43 33.39
CA VAL A 470 -11.97 -18.90 32.97
C VAL A 470 -12.97 -17.77 33.09
N TRP A 471 -13.66 -17.46 32.00
CA TRP A 471 -14.65 -16.39 31.87
C TRP A 471 -16.08 -16.92 31.83
N THR A 472 -17.03 -16.16 32.39
CA THR A 472 -18.45 -16.26 32.02
C THR A 472 -18.65 -15.52 30.70
N MET A 473 -18.98 -16.27 29.65
CA MET A 473 -19.03 -15.81 28.27
C MET A 473 -20.47 -15.68 27.76
N SER A 474 -20.71 -14.68 26.93
CA SER A 474 -21.96 -14.51 26.17
C SER A 474 -21.68 -13.99 24.77
N ALA A 475 -22.55 -14.29 23.81
CA ALA A 475 -22.53 -13.69 22.48
C ALA A 475 -23.51 -12.53 22.39
N VAL A 476 -23.14 -11.48 21.66
CA VAL A 476 -23.98 -10.32 21.35
C VAL A 476 -23.92 -10.02 19.86
N ASN A 477 -25.04 -9.55 19.31
CA ASN A 477 -25.09 -9.03 17.95
C ASN A 477 -24.65 -7.57 17.94
N ILE A 478 -23.50 -7.27 17.33
CA ILE A 478 -22.91 -5.93 17.34
C ILE A 478 -23.67 -4.92 16.50
N ASP A 479 -24.42 -5.36 15.48
CA ASP A 479 -25.27 -4.46 14.70
C ASP A 479 -26.47 -3.99 15.52
N GLU A 480 -27.00 -4.84 16.39
CA GLU A 480 -28.05 -4.45 17.33
C GLU A 480 -27.54 -3.48 18.39
N VAL A 481 -26.34 -3.73 18.92
CA VAL A 481 -25.69 -2.80 19.86
C VAL A 481 -25.47 -1.45 19.21
N ALA A 482 -24.98 -1.44 17.96
CA ALA A 482 -24.77 -0.24 17.19
C ALA A 482 -26.09 0.51 16.89
N ALA A 483 -27.19 -0.22 16.68
CA ALA A 483 -28.51 0.36 16.43
C ALA A 483 -29.16 0.94 17.69
N THR A 484 -28.99 0.31 18.86
CA THR A 484 -29.54 0.81 20.13
C THR A 484 -28.66 1.88 20.77
N GLY A 485 -27.36 1.86 20.48
CA GLY A 485 -26.36 2.75 21.08
C GLY A 485 -25.90 2.33 22.48
N ASP A 486 -26.38 1.19 23.01
CA ASP A 486 -26.05 0.70 24.35
C ASP A 486 -26.06 -0.83 24.40
N ALA A 487 -24.89 -1.41 24.67
CA ALA A 487 -24.69 -2.86 24.78
C ALA A 487 -25.53 -3.50 25.89
N ALA A 488 -25.90 -2.77 26.94
CA ALA A 488 -26.71 -3.30 28.04
C ALA A 488 -28.18 -3.54 27.64
N THR A 489 -28.64 -2.95 26.53
CA THR A 489 -30.03 -3.06 26.06
C THR A 489 -30.27 -4.24 25.13
N VAL A 490 -29.20 -4.87 24.64
CA VAL A 490 -29.26 -5.97 23.68
C VAL A 490 -29.28 -7.31 24.43
N GLU A 491 -30.09 -8.23 23.93
CA GLU A 491 -30.15 -9.59 24.46
C GLU A 491 -28.81 -10.31 24.23
N LYS A 492 -28.30 -10.92 25.30
CA LYS A 492 -27.07 -11.72 25.29
C LYS A 492 -27.43 -13.20 25.22
N THR A 493 -26.77 -13.92 24.32
CA THR A 493 -26.87 -15.38 24.24
C THR A 493 -25.81 -16.01 25.14
N PRO A 494 -26.18 -16.77 26.18
CA PRO A 494 -25.19 -17.39 27.05
C PRO A 494 -24.32 -18.41 26.28
N LEU A 495 -23.00 -18.29 26.40
CA LEU A 495 -22.04 -19.27 25.87
C LEU A 495 -21.48 -20.18 26.99
N GLY A 496 -21.80 -19.89 28.24
CA GLY A 496 -21.35 -20.66 29.39
C GLY A 496 -19.96 -20.22 29.89
N LYS A 497 -19.23 -21.15 30.50
CA LYS A 497 -17.87 -20.91 30.98
C LYS A 497 -16.85 -21.40 29.95
N GLY A 498 -15.80 -20.62 29.76
CA GLY A 498 -14.72 -20.95 28.84
C GLY A 498 -13.54 -20.01 29.01
N THR A 499 -12.45 -20.29 28.34
CA THR A 499 -11.21 -19.51 28.49
C THR A 499 -11.00 -18.48 27.37
N GLY A 500 -11.88 -18.47 26.36
CA GLY A 500 -11.87 -17.53 25.24
C GLY A 500 -12.52 -18.09 23.98
N ILE A 501 -12.31 -17.43 22.85
CA ILE A 501 -12.84 -17.86 21.54
C ILE A 501 -11.78 -18.61 20.75
N ASN A 502 -12.16 -19.73 20.14
CA ASN A 502 -11.31 -20.45 19.19
C ASN A 502 -11.55 -19.85 17.79
N SER A 503 -10.71 -18.91 17.34
CA SER A 503 -10.95 -18.19 16.08
C SER A 503 -10.86 -19.10 14.84
N ASP A 504 -10.00 -20.11 14.85
CA ASP A 504 -9.85 -21.06 13.73
C ASP A 504 -11.07 -21.97 13.57
N ALA A 505 -11.53 -22.59 14.67
CA ALA A 505 -12.76 -23.37 14.67
C ALA A 505 -13.97 -22.49 14.30
N SER A 506 -13.99 -21.26 14.83
CA SER A 506 -15.07 -20.30 14.54
C SER A 506 -15.14 -19.93 13.06
N ARG A 507 -13.97 -19.67 12.43
CA ARG A 507 -13.85 -19.40 10.99
C ARG A 507 -14.22 -20.63 10.18
N ALA A 508 -13.82 -21.82 10.62
CA ALA A 508 -14.16 -23.06 9.92
C ALA A 508 -15.67 -23.33 9.92
N ALA A 509 -16.36 -23.02 11.03
CA ALA A 509 -17.80 -23.20 11.18
C ALA A 509 -18.66 -22.02 10.69
N ASP A 510 -18.05 -20.85 10.41
CA ASP A 510 -18.77 -19.59 10.17
C ASP A 510 -19.71 -19.18 11.34
N THR A 511 -19.29 -19.47 12.57
CA THR A 511 -20.01 -19.11 13.80
C THR A 511 -19.05 -19.07 15.00
N LEU A 512 -19.43 -18.45 16.11
CA LEU A 512 -18.58 -18.41 17.30
C LEU A 512 -18.48 -19.79 17.97
N ILE A 513 -17.25 -20.21 18.25
CA ILE A 513 -16.91 -21.41 19.00
C ILE A 513 -15.99 -21.03 20.17
N THR A 514 -16.34 -21.45 21.38
CA THR A 514 -15.55 -21.18 22.59
C THR A 514 -14.50 -22.26 22.84
N ILE A 515 -13.49 -21.92 23.64
CA ILE A 515 -12.54 -22.85 24.24
C ILE A 515 -13.09 -23.24 25.64
N PRO A 516 -13.15 -24.54 25.98
CA PRO A 516 -13.76 -24.99 27.23
C PRO A 516 -12.93 -24.62 28.47
N GLU A 517 -13.56 -24.60 29.65
CA GLU A 517 -12.94 -24.18 30.91
C GLU A 517 -11.81 -25.09 31.40
N ASP A 518 -11.76 -26.32 30.91
CA ASP A 518 -10.78 -27.35 31.24
C ASP A 518 -9.68 -27.49 30.19
N ALA A 519 -9.59 -26.57 29.21
CA ALA A 519 -8.59 -26.60 28.16
C ALA A 519 -7.15 -26.53 28.74
N PRO A 520 -6.23 -27.39 28.26
CA PRO A 520 -4.92 -27.58 28.88
C PRO A 520 -3.90 -26.54 28.37
N TYR A 521 -4.11 -25.25 28.62
CA TYR A 521 -3.07 -24.26 28.35
C TYR A 521 -2.93 -23.26 29.50
N TYR A 522 -1.75 -22.67 29.61
CA TYR A 522 -1.52 -21.52 30.47
C TYR A 522 -0.71 -20.49 29.71
N ILE A 523 -0.93 -19.22 30.07
CA ILE A 523 -0.19 -18.10 29.52
C ILE A 523 1.02 -17.88 30.44
N GLU A 524 2.22 -18.06 29.90
CA GLU A 524 3.46 -17.78 30.59
C GLU A 524 3.55 -16.30 30.98
N ALA A 525 4.36 -15.99 31.99
CA ALA A 525 4.56 -14.60 32.44
C ALA A 525 5.13 -13.68 31.34
N THR A 526 5.70 -14.25 30.28
CA THR A 526 6.20 -13.56 29.07
C THR A 526 5.09 -13.24 28.05
N GLY A 527 3.88 -13.78 28.24
CA GLY A 527 2.77 -13.66 27.29
C GLY A 527 2.64 -14.83 26.32
N ASP A 528 3.61 -15.74 26.31
CA ASP A 528 3.61 -16.94 25.46
C ASP A 528 2.58 -17.96 25.95
N VAL A 529 1.92 -18.66 25.04
CA VAL A 529 0.97 -19.73 25.38
C VAL A 529 1.74 -21.05 25.43
N SER A 530 1.68 -21.75 26.57
CA SER A 530 2.30 -23.06 26.74
C SER A 530 1.23 -24.14 26.87
N GLU A 531 1.35 -25.19 26.06
CA GLU A 531 0.46 -26.34 26.09
C GLU A 531 0.77 -27.24 27.29
N GLY A 532 -0.23 -27.47 28.13
CA GLY A 532 -0.21 -28.48 29.17
C GLY A 532 -0.42 -29.89 28.58
N THR A 533 -0.15 -30.92 29.38
CA THR A 533 -0.40 -32.32 28.99
C THR A 533 -1.90 -32.55 28.72
N PRO A 534 -2.29 -33.19 27.59
CA PRO A 534 -3.68 -33.20 27.13
C PRO A 534 -4.57 -34.11 27.99
N ARG A 535 -5.75 -33.62 28.37
CA ARG A 535 -6.85 -34.45 28.89
C ARG A 535 -8.23 -34.12 28.30
N THR A 536 -8.40 -32.99 27.63
CA THR A 536 -9.68 -32.37 27.27
C THR A 536 -9.55 -31.64 25.92
N GLY A 537 -10.62 -31.62 25.12
CA GLY A 537 -10.63 -31.00 23.79
C GLY A 537 -10.61 -29.47 23.83
N TRP A 538 -10.43 -28.84 22.68
CA TRP A 538 -10.27 -27.40 22.47
C TRP A 538 -11.53 -26.71 21.94
N ILE A 539 -12.64 -27.45 21.89
CA ILE A 539 -13.91 -27.04 21.31
C ILE A 539 -14.95 -27.16 22.43
N GLY A 540 -15.45 -26.02 22.90
CA GLY A 540 -16.34 -25.96 24.07
C GLY A 540 -17.82 -25.88 23.67
N VAL A 541 -18.24 -24.69 23.21
CA VAL A 541 -19.63 -24.38 22.90
C VAL A 541 -19.72 -23.75 21.52
N VAL A 542 -20.72 -24.16 20.74
CA VAL A 542 -20.98 -23.66 19.38
C VAL A 542 -22.24 -22.79 19.40
N LEU A 543 -22.11 -21.54 18.96
CA LEU A 543 -23.24 -20.64 18.80
C LEU A 543 -24.09 -21.05 17.58
N ASN A 544 -25.41 -21.12 17.78
CA ASN A 544 -26.39 -21.09 16.70
C ASN A 544 -26.96 -19.66 16.61
N PRO A 545 -26.54 -18.86 15.62
CA PRO A 545 -26.93 -17.46 15.49
C PRO A 545 -28.40 -17.27 15.08
N GLN A 546 -29.03 -18.28 14.47
CA GLN A 546 -30.43 -18.16 14.02
C GLN A 546 -31.40 -18.23 15.21
N ASP A 547 -31.15 -19.16 16.14
CA ASP A 547 -32.03 -19.41 17.27
C ASP A 547 -31.60 -18.68 18.55
N ARG A 548 -30.45 -17.97 18.53
CA ARG A 548 -29.83 -17.34 19.71
C ARG A 548 -29.62 -18.33 20.84
N THR A 549 -29.18 -19.53 20.48
CA THR A 549 -28.87 -20.61 21.41
C THR A 549 -27.43 -21.04 21.22
N ALA A 550 -26.87 -21.66 22.23
CA ALA A 550 -25.56 -22.28 22.12
C ALA A 550 -25.66 -23.73 22.61
N ILE A 551 -24.94 -24.63 21.95
CA ILE A 551 -24.91 -26.06 22.28
C ILE A 551 -23.48 -26.48 22.62
N PRO A 552 -23.29 -27.45 23.52
CA PRO A 552 -21.98 -28.09 23.71
C PRO A 552 -21.44 -28.64 22.39
N ALA A 553 -20.13 -28.57 22.19
CA ALA A 553 -19.46 -29.04 20.97
C ALA A 553 -19.78 -30.50 20.65
N GLU A 554 -19.86 -31.34 21.68
CA GLU A 554 -20.29 -32.75 21.63
C GLU A 554 -21.75 -32.98 21.16
N GLN A 555 -22.50 -31.92 20.87
CA GLN A 555 -23.82 -32.01 20.22
C GLN A 555 -23.81 -31.39 18.81
N SER A 556 -22.70 -30.78 18.40
CA SER A 556 -22.55 -30.12 17.12
C SER A 556 -22.05 -31.06 16.03
N ALA A 557 -22.66 -30.95 14.85
CA ALA A 557 -22.23 -31.62 13.63
C ALA A 557 -21.32 -30.75 12.76
N SER A 558 -21.00 -29.53 13.21
CA SER A 558 -20.24 -28.55 12.43
C SER A 558 -18.82 -29.06 12.15
N ILE A 559 -18.28 -28.69 10.98
CA ILE A 559 -16.87 -28.94 10.66
C ILE A 559 -15.93 -28.28 11.67
N GLY A 560 -16.30 -27.13 12.23
CA GLY A 560 -15.53 -26.44 13.28
C GLY A 560 -15.55 -27.16 14.62
N ALA A 561 -16.47 -28.12 14.81
CA ALA A 561 -16.56 -29.01 15.97
C ALA A 561 -16.12 -30.44 15.63
N SER A 562 -15.37 -30.64 14.55
CA SER A 562 -14.92 -31.96 14.11
C SER A 562 -13.42 -32.13 14.36
N VAL A 563 -13.01 -33.37 14.63
CA VAL A 563 -11.60 -33.79 14.65
C VAL A 563 -11.22 -34.24 13.24
N ILE A 564 -10.13 -33.70 12.69
CA ILE A 564 -9.58 -34.13 11.41
C ILE A 564 -8.29 -34.91 11.69
N SER A 565 -8.23 -36.18 11.31
CA SER A 565 -7.04 -37.01 11.45
C SER A 565 -6.52 -37.48 10.09
N GLY A 566 -5.22 -37.80 10.04
CA GLY A 566 -4.55 -38.26 8.84
C GLY A 566 -3.63 -39.42 9.15
N ASP A 567 -4.06 -40.63 8.78
CA ASP A 567 -3.28 -41.85 9.00
C ASP A 567 -2.53 -42.25 7.73
N PRO A 568 -1.19 -42.35 7.75
CA PRO A 568 -0.45 -42.82 6.59
C PRO A 568 -0.79 -44.29 6.32
N SER A 569 -0.98 -44.60 5.04
CA SER A 569 -1.20 -45.98 4.61
C SER A 569 -0.01 -46.87 5.02
N PRO A 570 -0.25 -48.12 5.44
CA PRO A 570 0.82 -49.04 5.80
C PRO A 570 1.87 -49.17 4.67
N HIS A 571 3.13 -49.31 5.04
CA HIS A 571 4.20 -49.61 4.07
C HIS A 571 3.86 -50.86 3.23
N GLY A 572 3.83 -50.70 1.91
CA GLY A 572 3.50 -51.78 0.97
C GLY A 572 2.00 -51.89 0.62
N ALA A 573 1.15 -50.97 1.06
CA ALA A 573 -0.24 -50.91 0.64
C ALA A 573 -0.37 -50.76 -0.88
N ALA A 574 -1.38 -51.42 -1.47
CA ALA A 574 -1.65 -51.40 -2.91
C ALA A 574 -1.98 -49.99 -3.44
N ARG A 575 -2.39 -49.07 -2.55
CA ARG A 575 -2.52 -47.63 -2.81
C ARG A 575 -1.78 -46.88 -1.69
N PRO A 576 -0.55 -46.40 -1.92
CA PRO A 576 0.12 -45.52 -0.97
C PRO A 576 -0.63 -44.17 -0.88
N GLY A 577 -0.71 -43.57 0.31
CA GLY A 577 -1.46 -42.34 0.56
C GLY A 577 -1.69 -42.07 2.05
N THR A 578 -2.36 -40.98 2.38
CA THR A 578 -2.86 -40.69 3.73
C THR A 578 -4.38 -40.84 3.75
N GLU A 579 -4.92 -41.65 4.66
CA GLU A 579 -6.34 -41.74 4.95
C GLU A 579 -6.75 -40.57 5.83
N VAL A 580 -7.50 -39.64 5.27
CA VAL A 580 -8.05 -38.49 5.99
C VAL A 580 -9.38 -38.93 6.59
N ARG A 581 -9.60 -38.64 7.87
CA ARG A 581 -10.84 -38.89 8.57
C ARG A 581 -11.35 -37.61 9.23
N ILE A 582 -12.62 -37.30 9.03
CA ILE A 582 -13.34 -36.22 9.71
C ILE A 582 -14.31 -36.87 10.69
N THR A 583 -14.14 -36.61 11.98
CA THR A 583 -14.95 -37.18 13.06
C THR A 583 -15.73 -36.04 13.73
N PRO A 584 -17.03 -35.92 13.46
CA PRO A 584 -17.88 -34.92 14.12
C PRO A 584 -17.98 -35.16 15.63
N ALA A 585 -17.92 -34.11 16.44
CA ALA A 585 -17.99 -34.26 17.90
C ALA A 585 -19.32 -34.84 18.42
N ASN A 586 -20.43 -34.68 17.67
CA ASN A 586 -21.71 -35.27 18.02
C ASN A 586 -21.82 -36.79 17.83
N GLY A 587 -20.75 -37.47 17.44
CA GLY A 587 -20.72 -38.91 17.21
C GLY A 587 -21.42 -39.36 15.92
N ALA A 588 -21.72 -38.44 15.00
CA ALA A 588 -22.14 -38.82 13.65
C ALA A 588 -21.06 -39.66 12.94
N GLU A 589 -21.47 -40.40 11.91
CA GLU A 589 -20.56 -41.32 11.18
C GLU A 589 -19.36 -40.54 10.61
N PRO A 590 -18.12 -40.95 10.90
CA PRO A 590 -16.94 -40.27 10.37
C PRO A 590 -16.86 -40.40 8.85
N LEU A 591 -16.52 -39.31 8.16
CA LEU A 591 -16.16 -39.35 6.75
C LEU A 591 -14.69 -39.73 6.61
N SER A 592 -14.37 -40.74 5.80
CA SER A 592 -12.98 -41.10 5.46
C SER A 592 -12.75 -41.13 3.94
N PHE A 593 -11.62 -40.59 3.50
CA PHE A 593 -11.19 -40.62 2.11
C PHE A 593 -9.67 -40.69 1.98
N SER A 594 -9.18 -41.31 0.90
CA SER A 594 -7.75 -41.47 0.66
C SER A 594 -7.20 -40.34 -0.19
N THR A 595 -6.06 -39.79 0.22
CA THR A 595 -5.28 -38.83 -0.57
C THR A 595 -4.19 -39.56 -1.37
N PRO A 596 -3.82 -39.06 -2.57
CA PRO A 596 -2.85 -39.72 -3.45
C PRO A 596 -1.39 -39.69 -2.93
N THR A 597 -1.10 -39.00 -1.84
CA THR A 597 0.25 -38.72 -1.35
C THR A 597 0.44 -39.18 0.09
N GLY A 598 1.59 -39.79 0.38
CA GLY A 598 1.98 -40.19 1.74
C GLY A 598 2.58 -39.05 2.58
N ALA A 599 2.15 -37.80 2.33
CA ALA A 599 2.56 -36.67 3.14
C ALA A 599 1.76 -36.68 4.46
N PRO A 600 2.42 -36.59 5.63
CA PRO A 600 1.73 -36.62 6.91
C PRO A 600 0.88 -35.35 7.10
N LEU A 601 -0.29 -35.48 7.72
CA LEU A 601 -0.96 -34.34 8.33
C LEU A 601 -0.22 -34.00 9.63
N GLY A 602 0.23 -32.76 9.77
CA GLY A 602 0.93 -32.24 10.95
C GLY A 602 2.36 -32.77 11.18
N ASN A 603 3.06 -32.10 12.11
CA ASN A 603 4.42 -32.49 12.54
C ASN A 603 4.42 -33.71 13.48
N GLU A 604 3.27 -34.10 14.02
CA GLU A 604 3.09 -35.29 14.84
C GLU A 604 1.83 -36.03 14.37
N TYR A 605 1.97 -37.31 14.05
CA TYR A 605 0.86 -38.18 13.69
C TYR A 605 -0.18 -38.19 14.81
N GLY A 606 -1.35 -37.57 14.60
CA GLY A 606 -2.37 -37.45 15.64
C GLY A 606 -3.69 -36.81 15.19
N GLU A 607 -4.73 -36.99 16.02
CA GLU A 607 -6.02 -36.31 15.94
C GLU A 607 -5.80 -34.78 15.98
N THR A 608 -6.21 -34.07 14.92
CA THR A 608 -6.13 -32.61 14.86
C THR A 608 -7.52 -32.03 15.09
N GLU A 609 -7.77 -31.52 16.28
CA GLU A 609 -8.85 -30.55 16.44
C GLU A 609 -8.46 -29.24 15.73
N LEU A 610 -9.43 -28.46 15.27
CA LEU A 610 -9.18 -27.15 14.67
C LEU A 610 -8.75 -26.19 15.77
N VAL A 611 -7.46 -26.22 16.05
CA VAL A 611 -6.79 -25.51 17.12
C VAL A 611 -5.59 -24.85 16.51
N TRP A 612 -5.44 -23.57 16.82
CA TRP A 612 -4.18 -22.87 16.72
C TRP A 612 -3.39 -23.14 15.43
N SER A 613 -3.76 -22.46 14.35
CA SER A 613 -2.92 -22.39 13.17
C SER A 613 -1.75 -21.43 13.44
N GLU A 614 -0.65 -21.94 13.99
CA GLU A 614 0.64 -21.26 13.85
C GLU A 614 0.86 -20.85 12.38
N LYS A 615 1.55 -19.74 12.15
CA LYS A 615 1.89 -19.15 10.82
C LYS A 615 2.25 -20.15 9.70
N ARG A 616 2.80 -21.31 10.07
CA ARG A 616 3.29 -22.36 9.16
C ARG A 616 2.56 -23.68 9.29
N SER A 617 1.49 -23.76 10.09
CA SER A 617 0.72 -24.97 10.38
C SER A 617 0.27 -25.66 9.09
N PHE A 618 -0.29 -24.91 8.13
CA PHE A 618 -0.76 -25.43 6.85
C PHE A 618 0.38 -26.02 6.01
N LYS A 619 1.51 -25.30 5.93
CA LYS A 619 2.74 -25.80 5.30
C LYS A 619 3.28 -27.05 6.00
N TYR A 620 3.16 -27.13 7.32
CA TYR A 620 3.57 -28.28 8.12
C TYR A 620 2.54 -29.42 8.13
N GLY A 621 1.49 -29.31 7.33
CA GLY A 621 0.54 -30.39 7.06
C GLY A 621 -0.76 -30.30 7.85
N ASN A 622 -1.02 -29.24 8.62
CA ASN A 622 -2.32 -29.07 9.27
C ASN A 622 -3.38 -28.72 8.20
N PRO A 623 -4.58 -29.30 8.26
CA PRO A 623 -5.64 -29.01 7.31
C PRO A 623 -6.16 -27.58 7.46
N TYR A 624 -6.44 -26.92 6.34
CA TYR A 624 -7.25 -25.70 6.36
C TYR A 624 -8.71 -26.07 6.13
N ALA A 625 -9.59 -25.72 7.06
CA ALA A 625 -11.02 -26.00 6.97
C ALA A 625 -11.85 -24.72 6.91
N ILE A 626 -12.89 -24.69 6.06
CA ILE A 626 -13.88 -23.62 6.00
C ILE A 626 -15.23 -24.12 5.49
N SER A 627 -16.32 -23.62 6.08
CA SER A 627 -17.67 -23.86 5.58
C SER A 627 -18.02 -22.85 4.50
N THR A 628 -18.50 -23.36 3.37
CA THR A 628 -18.92 -22.53 2.23
C THR A 628 -20.30 -22.97 1.74
N PRO A 629 -21.08 -22.06 1.17
CA PRO A 629 -22.30 -22.42 0.45
C PRO A 629 -22.08 -23.65 -0.47
N GLY A 630 -22.79 -24.74 -0.19
CA GLY A 630 -22.75 -25.99 -0.96
C GLY A 630 -21.80 -27.08 -0.44
N CYS A 631 -20.76 -26.73 0.33
CA CYS A 631 -19.85 -27.74 0.91
C CYS A 631 -18.98 -27.20 2.06
N SER A 632 -18.50 -28.10 2.92
CA SER A 632 -17.33 -27.80 3.75
C SER A 632 -16.07 -28.11 2.94
N VAL A 633 -15.05 -27.29 3.08
CA VAL A 633 -13.81 -27.38 2.31
C VAL A 633 -12.66 -27.74 3.21
N ILE A 634 -11.86 -28.70 2.77
CA ILE A 634 -10.60 -29.07 3.40
C ILE A 634 -9.49 -28.90 2.36
N ALA A 635 -8.52 -28.03 2.63
CA ALA A 635 -7.30 -27.96 1.83
C ALA A 635 -6.15 -28.66 2.56
N LEU A 636 -5.31 -29.35 1.79
CA LEU A 636 -4.13 -30.07 2.26
C LEU A 636 -2.94 -29.83 1.33
N VAL A 637 -1.76 -29.66 1.90
CA VAL A 637 -0.50 -29.66 1.12
C VAL A 637 -0.11 -31.11 0.84
N THR A 638 -0.16 -31.51 -0.44
CA THR A 638 0.02 -32.92 -0.84
C THR A 638 1.47 -33.25 -1.21
N THR A 639 2.29 -32.28 -1.60
CA THR A 639 3.73 -32.49 -1.85
C THR A 639 4.59 -31.83 -0.76
N ARG A 640 5.40 -32.62 -0.06
CA ARG A 640 6.36 -32.11 0.93
C ARG A 640 7.59 -31.56 0.20
N VAL A 641 7.72 -30.24 0.10
CA VAL A 641 8.97 -29.60 -0.35
C VAL A 641 9.69 -29.02 0.86
N SER A 642 10.97 -29.38 1.05
CA SER A 642 11.75 -28.99 2.22
C SER A 642 12.15 -27.52 2.28
N ASN A 643 11.71 -26.70 1.31
CA ASN A 643 12.16 -25.32 1.12
C ASN A 643 10.96 -24.37 0.92
N ASP A 644 11.01 -23.24 1.61
CA ASP A 644 9.94 -22.26 1.81
C ASP A 644 9.44 -21.58 0.51
N ASN A 645 10.22 -21.63 -0.57
CA ASN A 645 9.96 -20.86 -1.80
C ASN A 645 9.58 -21.70 -3.03
N HIS A 646 9.31 -23.00 -2.88
CA HIS A 646 8.97 -23.86 -4.01
C HIS A 646 7.46 -24.11 -4.12
N PRO A 647 6.93 -24.15 -5.36
CA PRO A 647 5.54 -24.52 -5.57
C PRO A 647 5.30 -25.94 -5.05
N SER A 648 4.26 -26.05 -4.24
CA SER A 648 3.71 -27.29 -3.72
C SER A 648 2.36 -27.57 -4.40
N GLU A 649 2.01 -28.83 -4.52
CA GLU A 649 0.65 -29.24 -4.81
C GLU A 649 -0.19 -29.04 -3.56
N ILE A 650 -1.26 -28.28 -3.71
CA ILE A 650 -2.29 -28.08 -2.70
C ILE A 650 -3.56 -28.72 -3.26
N THR A 651 -4.08 -29.72 -2.57
CA THR A 651 -5.34 -30.36 -2.97
C THR A 651 -6.46 -29.86 -2.07
N VAL A 652 -7.51 -29.37 -2.72
CA VAL A 652 -8.72 -28.84 -2.09
C VAL A 652 -9.84 -29.84 -2.30
N TYR A 653 -10.45 -30.28 -1.21
CA TYR A 653 -11.54 -31.25 -1.16
C TYR A 653 -12.83 -30.56 -0.73
N GLY A 654 -13.90 -30.72 -1.51
CA GLY A 654 -15.26 -30.36 -1.12
C GLY A 654 -15.96 -31.58 -0.53
N VAL A 655 -16.36 -31.50 0.74
CA VAL A 655 -17.09 -32.55 1.46
C VAL A 655 -18.52 -32.09 1.75
N MET A 656 -19.48 -33.01 1.62
CA MET A 656 -20.93 -32.74 1.62
C MET A 656 -21.71 -33.63 2.57
#